data_AF-A0A1H1TBQ1-F1
#
_entry.id   AF-A0A1H1TBQ1-F1
#
_cell.length_a   1.000
_cell.length_b   1.000
_cell.length_c   1.000
_cell.angle_alpha   90.00
_cell.angle_beta   90.00
_cell.angle_gamma   90.00
#
_symmetry.space_group_name_H-M   'P 1'
#
loop_
_entity.id
_entity.type
_entity.pdbx_description
1 polymer ?
#
loop_
_entity_poly.entity_id
_entity_poly.type
_entity_poly.pdbx_seq_one_letter_code
_entity_poly.pdbx_strand_id
1 'polypeptide(L)'
;MTRPRYAELHAHSAFSFLDGASHPEELAAEAARLGLSALALTDHDGLYGVVRFAQAARAVELPTVFGAELHLPRAQGRAARPVLDAPTGVPDPRAEHLLVLARGADGYRRLSSAVATAHLATGSKGAAQYTLEELGERADGHWLVLTGCRKGAVRHALTGGGPTVRGEAGYAAARRELARLVDCFGRENVAVEITVGGGPQDSVVCDALVALSEDAGLPVVATGNVHYARPRDADLAGALAAVRARSSLDDMDGWLPGAPTAHLRSAAEMLDRHRRHPRAVETAAALGEECAFDLSLVAPRLPPYPVPTGHDEASWLRVLTERGATERYGPRPAGGYRETGRGTGGPGTGVPGTEGLNERAWAQIDHELQVITDLNFPGYFLVVYDLVEFCRTRGILAQGRGSAANSAVCFALGITAVDAVRHGLLFERFLAPERDGPPDIDIDIESRRREEVIQHVYERFGRTHAAQVANVISYRPRSAVRDAARALGHDVGQQDAWSKSIERWGSLRAPAQPTGEAGVQTRTAARDRRQQEIWGPPTDGAADDRHDVVPRRRPESAAEEGEIPEPVLALAERFLRLPRHLGIHSGGMVMCDRPVIDVCPVEWARMEGRTVLQWDKEDCADAGLVKFDLLGLGMLTALRLAFESVAEHEGVELTLHGLPPEDPAVYDLLCAADTVGVFQVESRAQMSTLPRLQPRCFYDIVIEVALIRPGPIQGGSVHPYIERHAGREPVTYLHPLLEKSLAKTLGVPLFQEQLMQMAIDAADFTPAEADQLRRAMGSKRSAERMQALRERLMAGMARKGVDGDAREKIFDKLKAFADFGFPESHAYSFAFLVYASSWLKVHHPAAFYAGLLAAQPMGFYSPQSLAADARRHGVQVLRPDVNASRAQACVERLEDGSLAVRTGLVAVRSIGEALADEIVRVRQEGEFGGLRDLARRVDLTTGQIEALATGGALESLGVGRREALWAAGALAQEGPGTLPGVSVGVEAPTLPGMSAVEQDVADVWATGVSPESFPTQHLREGLARAGVLTVQDVTEVEHGRRVAVGGVVTHRQRPGTAGGVTFLSVEDETGILNVICSPGLWKRFRPVARSAAAMVVRGRVERADGATNLVAEHLAALRLPVASTSRDFR
;
A
#
# COMPACT_ATOMS: atom_id res chain seq x y z
N MET A 1 5.77 -30.45 -47.92
CA MET A 1 5.19 -29.11 -47.75
C MET A 1 5.56 -28.63 -46.36
N THR A 2 6.32 -27.54 -46.25
CA THR A 2 6.63 -26.88 -44.99
C THR A 2 5.33 -26.37 -44.36
N ARG A 3 5.17 -26.58 -43.04
CA ARG A 3 3.99 -26.11 -42.29
C ARG A 3 3.97 -24.57 -42.34
N PRO A 4 2.82 -23.92 -42.59
CA PRO A 4 2.75 -22.46 -42.63
C PRO A 4 3.17 -21.87 -41.28
N ARG A 5 3.97 -20.80 -41.32
CA ARG A 5 4.55 -20.12 -40.15
C ARG A 5 4.04 -18.69 -40.07
N TYR A 6 3.88 -18.18 -38.85
CA TYR A 6 3.45 -16.81 -38.59
C TYR A 6 4.00 -16.33 -37.24
N ALA A 7 4.40 -15.07 -37.17
CA ALA A 7 4.67 -14.39 -35.91
C ALA A 7 3.79 -13.14 -35.83
N GLU A 8 3.20 -12.89 -34.66
CA GLU A 8 2.47 -11.66 -34.42
C GLU A 8 3.45 -10.59 -33.94
N LEU A 9 3.55 -9.49 -34.68
CA LEU A 9 4.52 -8.41 -34.41
C LEU A 9 3.89 -7.14 -33.84
N HIS A 10 2.57 -7.12 -33.64
CA HIS A 10 1.85 -5.98 -33.10
C HIS A 10 0.77 -6.46 -32.13
N ALA A 11 1.09 -6.49 -30.83
CA ALA A 11 0.17 -6.93 -29.79
C ALA A 11 0.30 -6.13 -28.50
N HIS A 12 -0.84 -5.71 -27.97
CA HIS A 12 -1.00 -4.98 -26.72
C HIS A 12 -1.52 -5.91 -25.63
N SER A 13 -0.90 -5.85 -24.46
CA SER A 13 -1.43 -6.49 -23.25
C SER A 13 -2.33 -5.54 -22.48
N ALA A 14 -2.94 -6.03 -21.41
CA ALA A 14 -3.72 -5.19 -20.49
C ALA A 14 -2.90 -4.05 -19.85
N PHE A 15 -1.56 -4.11 -19.94
CA PHE A 15 -0.69 -3.02 -19.49
C PHE A 15 -0.68 -1.81 -20.43
N SER A 16 -1.17 -1.96 -21.66
CA SER A 16 -1.77 -0.87 -22.42
C SER A 16 -3.11 -0.50 -21.75
N PHE A 17 -3.03 0.26 -20.65
CA PHE A 17 -4.12 0.44 -19.71
C PHE A 17 -5.44 0.86 -20.37
N LEU A 18 -6.50 0.09 -20.11
CA LEU A 18 -7.86 0.28 -20.65
C LEU A 18 -7.98 0.16 -22.19
N ASP A 19 -6.98 -0.42 -22.85
CA ASP A 19 -6.96 -0.69 -24.29
C ASP A 19 -6.80 -2.19 -24.55
N GLY A 20 -5.75 -2.80 -24.00
CA GLY A 20 -5.59 -4.26 -24.01
C GLY A 20 -6.48 -4.95 -22.98
N ALA A 21 -6.97 -6.15 -23.32
CA ALA A 21 -7.93 -6.92 -22.53
C ALA A 21 -7.41 -8.29 -22.08
N SER A 22 -6.12 -8.59 -22.28
CA SER A 22 -5.52 -9.86 -21.86
C SER A 22 -4.18 -9.64 -21.17
N HIS A 23 -3.92 -10.45 -20.15
CA HIS A 23 -2.63 -10.44 -19.47
C HIS A 23 -1.52 -11.01 -20.39
N PRO A 24 -0.24 -10.60 -20.20
CA PRO A 24 0.89 -11.18 -20.95
C PRO A 24 0.94 -12.71 -20.92
N GLU A 25 0.58 -13.32 -19.79
CA GLU A 25 0.50 -14.76 -19.58
C GLU A 25 -0.53 -15.43 -20.49
N GLU A 26 -1.69 -14.78 -20.69
CA GLU A 26 -2.76 -15.29 -21.55
C GLU A 26 -2.38 -15.19 -23.03
N LEU A 27 -1.72 -14.09 -23.42
CA LEU A 27 -1.20 -13.89 -24.77
C LEU A 27 -0.13 -14.94 -25.11
N ALA A 28 0.83 -15.16 -24.22
CA ALA A 28 1.88 -16.16 -24.41
C ALA A 28 1.32 -17.59 -24.52
N ALA A 29 0.38 -17.96 -23.64
CA ALA A 29 -0.26 -19.27 -23.67
C ALA A 29 -1.07 -19.49 -24.96
N GLU A 30 -1.79 -18.47 -25.43
CA GLU A 30 -2.58 -18.57 -26.66
C GLU A 30 -1.69 -18.59 -27.91
N ALA A 31 -0.62 -17.80 -27.95
CA ALA A 31 0.37 -17.83 -29.03
C ALA A 31 1.03 -19.21 -29.17
N ALA A 32 1.43 -19.82 -28.04
CA ALA A 32 1.95 -21.19 -28.02
C ALA A 32 0.90 -22.20 -28.52
N ARG A 33 -0.35 -22.08 -28.08
CA ARG A 33 -1.47 -22.94 -28.53
C ARG A 33 -1.69 -22.85 -30.05
N LEU A 34 -1.55 -21.65 -30.62
CA LEU A 34 -1.70 -21.37 -32.05
C LEU A 34 -0.46 -21.76 -32.88
N GLY A 35 0.66 -22.06 -32.22
CA GLY A 35 1.93 -22.44 -32.86
C GLY A 35 2.62 -21.27 -33.57
N LEU A 36 2.60 -20.08 -32.98
CA LEU A 36 3.31 -18.91 -33.52
C LEU A 36 4.82 -19.11 -33.47
N SER A 37 5.52 -18.64 -34.52
CA SER A 37 6.99 -18.61 -34.59
C SER A 37 7.59 -17.64 -33.56
N ALA A 38 6.91 -16.53 -33.28
CA ALA A 38 7.27 -15.55 -32.26
C ALA A 38 6.04 -14.67 -31.90
N LEU A 39 6.11 -13.98 -30.78
CA LEU A 39 5.14 -12.96 -30.38
C LEU A 39 5.88 -11.69 -29.93
N ALA A 40 5.50 -10.55 -30.49
CA ALA A 40 5.92 -9.24 -30.00
C ALA A 40 4.94 -8.71 -28.95
N LEU A 41 5.47 -8.16 -27.87
CA LEU A 41 4.70 -7.30 -26.96
C LEU A 41 5.07 -5.83 -27.22
N THR A 42 4.07 -5.03 -27.57
CA THR A 42 4.22 -3.64 -28.02
C THR A 42 3.25 -2.72 -27.28
N ASP A 43 3.34 -2.70 -25.94
CA ASP A 43 2.48 -1.83 -25.13
C ASP A 43 2.70 -0.34 -25.45
N HIS A 44 1.67 0.48 -25.21
CA HIS A 44 1.69 1.91 -25.52
C HIS A 44 2.67 2.69 -24.65
N ASP A 45 3.56 3.48 -25.27
CA ASP A 45 4.53 4.38 -24.63
C ASP A 45 5.34 3.75 -23.47
N GLY A 46 5.59 2.44 -23.52
CA GLY A 46 6.28 1.80 -22.41
C GLY A 46 6.49 0.31 -22.55
N LEU A 47 7.21 -0.23 -21.57
CA LEU A 47 7.63 -1.62 -21.46
C LEU A 47 7.04 -2.27 -20.21
N TYR A 48 5.79 -1.91 -19.89
CA TYR A 48 5.11 -2.26 -18.64
C TYR A 48 4.98 -3.78 -18.43
N GLY A 49 4.50 -4.53 -19.43
CA GLY A 49 4.22 -5.96 -19.32
C GLY A 49 5.40 -6.90 -19.65
N VAL A 50 6.58 -6.35 -19.96
CA VAL A 50 7.70 -7.09 -20.56
C VAL A 50 8.26 -8.20 -19.66
N VAL A 51 8.45 -7.95 -18.36
CA VAL A 51 9.01 -8.95 -17.45
C VAL A 51 8.10 -10.17 -17.34
N ARG A 52 6.81 -9.94 -17.14
CA ARG A 52 5.78 -10.98 -17.08
C ARG A 52 5.67 -11.74 -18.39
N PHE A 53 5.73 -11.03 -19.51
CA PHE A 53 5.73 -11.64 -20.83
C PHE A 53 6.93 -12.58 -21.03
N ALA A 54 8.14 -12.11 -20.74
CA ALA A 54 9.36 -12.89 -20.88
C ALA A 54 9.31 -14.19 -20.04
N GLN A 55 8.86 -14.08 -18.78
CA GLN A 55 8.69 -15.25 -17.91
C GLN A 55 7.64 -16.23 -18.42
N ALA A 56 6.47 -15.72 -18.82
CA ALA A 56 5.38 -16.55 -19.32
C ALA A 56 5.76 -17.26 -20.62
N ALA A 57 6.40 -16.55 -21.54
CA ALA A 57 6.88 -17.10 -22.80
C ALA A 57 7.95 -18.18 -22.59
N ARG A 58 8.89 -17.97 -21.65
CA ARG A 58 9.89 -19.00 -21.27
C ARG A 58 9.23 -20.27 -20.75
N ALA A 59 8.14 -20.16 -19.98
CA ALA A 59 7.42 -21.31 -19.45
C ALA A 59 6.71 -22.16 -20.54
N VAL A 60 6.49 -21.60 -21.74
CA VAL A 60 5.86 -22.27 -22.88
C VAL A 60 6.76 -22.37 -24.12
N GLU A 61 8.06 -22.08 -23.96
CA GLU A 61 9.08 -22.09 -25.04
C GLU A 61 8.71 -21.22 -26.26
N LEU A 62 8.01 -20.11 -26.04
CA LEU A 62 7.63 -19.17 -27.10
C LEU A 62 8.75 -18.15 -27.35
N PRO A 63 9.24 -17.99 -28.61
CA PRO A 63 10.17 -16.92 -28.94
C PRO A 63 9.56 -15.53 -28.77
N THR A 64 10.28 -14.64 -28.08
CA THR A 64 9.80 -13.31 -27.69
C THR A 64 10.43 -12.19 -28.50
N VAL A 65 9.62 -11.24 -28.94
CA VAL A 65 10.05 -9.95 -29.49
C VAL A 65 9.58 -8.85 -28.52
N PHE A 66 10.41 -7.84 -28.29
CA PHE A 66 10.10 -6.75 -27.36
C PHE A 66 10.05 -5.42 -28.11
N GLY A 67 9.03 -4.62 -27.86
CA GLY A 67 8.83 -3.34 -28.52
C GLY A 67 7.85 -2.44 -27.79
N ALA A 68 7.49 -1.33 -28.43
CA ALA A 68 6.48 -0.40 -27.95
C ALA A 68 5.78 0.27 -29.14
N GLU A 69 4.50 0.62 -28.98
CA GLU A 69 3.82 1.55 -29.88
C GLU A 69 3.91 2.97 -29.26
N LEU A 70 4.61 3.87 -29.93
CA LEU A 70 4.90 5.22 -29.42
C LEU A 70 3.91 6.25 -29.97
N HIS A 71 3.42 7.13 -29.11
CA HIS A 71 2.53 8.22 -29.49
C HIS A 71 3.31 9.49 -29.85
N LEU A 72 3.44 9.77 -31.14
CA LEU A 72 4.09 10.98 -31.65
C LEU A 72 3.08 12.13 -31.81
N PRO A 73 3.50 13.39 -31.54
CA PRO A 73 2.71 14.56 -31.88
C PRO A 73 2.49 14.65 -33.40
N ARG A 74 1.26 14.95 -33.83
CA ARG A 74 0.94 15.11 -35.25
C ARG A 74 1.64 16.32 -35.84
N ALA A 75 2.35 16.15 -36.95
CA ALA A 75 2.97 17.26 -37.67
C ALA A 75 1.90 18.14 -38.35
N GLN A 76 1.46 19.23 -37.71
CA GLN A 76 0.57 20.23 -38.32
C GLN A 76 1.04 21.67 -38.07
N GLY A 77 1.97 22.16 -38.91
CA GLY A 77 2.31 23.59 -39.00
C GLY A 77 2.99 24.20 -37.75
N ARG A 78 3.62 25.37 -37.92
CA ARG A 78 4.46 26.06 -36.91
C ARG A 78 3.74 26.54 -35.64
N ALA A 79 2.47 26.19 -35.42
CA ALA A 79 1.66 26.67 -34.29
C ALA A 79 0.82 25.57 -33.60
N ALA A 80 1.07 24.28 -33.85
CA ALA A 80 0.37 23.20 -33.14
C ALA A 80 0.90 23.04 -31.71
N ARG A 81 -0.01 22.94 -30.74
CA ARG A 81 0.32 22.61 -29.35
C ARG A 81 1.00 21.23 -29.29
N PRO A 82 2.09 21.05 -28.53
CA PRO A 82 2.79 19.77 -28.38
C PRO A 82 2.02 18.71 -27.56
N VAL A 83 0.73 18.94 -27.28
CA VAL A 83 -0.02 18.18 -26.27
C VAL A 83 -0.85 17.11 -26.97
N LEU A 84 -0.40 15.85 -26.81
CA LEU A 84 -1.22 14.66 -27.01
C LEU A 84 -2.51 14.81 -26.19
N ASP A 85 -3.66 14.40 -26.74
CA ASP A 85 -4.89 14.39 -25.95
C ASP A 85 -4.70 13.55 -24.69
N ALA A 86 -5.44 13.87 -23.62
CA ALA A 86 -5.36 13.09 -22.40
C ALA A 86 -5.66 11.60 -22.72
N PRO A 87 -4.91 10.65 -22.13
CA PRO A 87 -5.05 9.22 -22.42
C PRO A 87 -6.43 8.65 -22.04
N THR A 88 -7.25 9.42 -21.31
CA THR A 88 -8.63 9.07 -20.97
C THR A 88 -9.57 10.25 -21.22
N GLY A 89 -10.83 9.97 -21.54
CA GLY A 89 -11.89 10.95 -21.75
C GLY A 89 -12.08 11.39 -23.20
N VAL A 90 -11.21 10.96 -24.12
CA VAL A 90 -11.38 11.16 -25.57
C VAL A 90 -11.52 9.79 -26.23
N PRO A 91 -12.61 9.52 -26.99
CA PRO A 91 -12.81 8.25 -27.70
C PRO A 91 -11.65 7.87 -28.62
N ASP A 92 -11.12 8.85 -29.36
CA ASP A 92 -9.99 8.68 -30.27
C ASP A 92 -8.93 9.79 -30.06
N PRO A 93 -7.99 9.62 -29.10
CA PRO A 93 -6.96 10.61 -28.80
C PRO A 93 -6.09 10.96 -30.01
N ARG A 94 -5.77 12.23 -30.20
CA ARG A 94 -4.88 12.70 -31.28
C ARG A 94 -3.44 12.28 -31.03
N ALA A 95 -2.96 11.37 -31.86
CA ALA A 95 -1.56 10.96 -31.95
C ALA A 95 -1.28 10.35 -33.33
N GLU A 96 -0.02 10.40 -33.76
CA GLU A 96 0.53 9.49 -34.77
C GLU A 96 1.19 8.32 -34.02
N HIS A 97 1.00 7.10 -34.50
CA HIS A 97 1.58 5.91 -33.88
C HIS A 97 2.84 5.49 -34.63
N LEU A 98 3.89 5.12 -33.90
CA LEU A 98 5.09 4.52 -34.45
C LEU A 98 5.37 3.20 -33.72
N LEU A 99 5.33 2.08 -34.44
CA LEU A 99 5.60 0.78 -33.86
C LEU A 99 7.10 0.47 -33.97
N VAL A 100 7.74 0.25 -32.82
CA VAL A 100 9.19 0.01 -32.73
C VAL A 100 9.45 -1.34 -32.09
N LEU A 101 10.20 -2.20 -32.77
CA LEU A 101 10.62 -3.52 -32.30
C LEU A 101 12.13 -3.54 -32.09
N ALA A 102 12.58 -3.96 -30.91
CA ALA A 102 14.00 -4.05 -30.58
C ALA A 102 14.66 -5.26 -31.26
N ARG A 103 15.83 -5.03 -31.88
CA ARG A 103 16.74 -6.11 -32.29
C ARG A 103 17.79 -6.35 -31.21
N GLY A 104 17.61 -7.44 -30.48
CA GLY A 104 18.51 -7.87 -29.42
C GLY A 104 18.52 -6.94 -28.19
N ALA A 105 19.39 -7.27 -27.23
CA ALA A 105 19.48 -6.57 -25.96
C ALA A 105 19.90 -5.09 -26.10
N ASP A 106 20.72 -4.75 -27.09
CA ASP A 106 21.13 -3.35 -27.35
C ASP A 106 19.99 -2.51 -27.90
N GLY A 107 19.18 -3.08 -28.82
CA GLY A 107 17.96 -2.43 -29.32
C GLY A 107 16.96 -2.17 -28.19
N TYR A 108 16.80 -3.14 -27.28
CA TYR A 108 15.94 -3.00 -26.11
C TYR A 108 16.41 -1.88 -25.19
N ARG A 109 17.71 -1.85 -24.88
CA ARG A 109 18.32 -0.82 -24.02
C ARG A 109 18.06 0.59 -24.57
N ARG A 110 18.33 0.77 -25.88
CA ARG A 110 18.11 2.03 -26.58
C ARG A 110 16.64 2.44 -26.53
N LEU A 111 15.72 1.49 -26.75
CA LEU A 111 14.27 1.75 -26.73
C LEU A 111 13.83 2.18 -25.33
N SER A 112 14.23 1.43 -24.30
CA SER A 112 13.91 1.75 -22.91
C SER A 112 14.41 3.15 -22.52
N SER A 113 15.65 3.47 -22.89
CA SER A 113 16.28 4.77 -22.62
C SER A 113 15.61 5.91 -23.40
N ALA A 114 15.19 5.66 -24.64
CA ALA A 114 14.47 6.64 -25.47
C ALA A 114 13.08 6.96 -24.88
N VAL A 115 12.31 5.95 -24.50
CA VAL A 115 10.99 6.12 -23.85
C VAL A 115 11.13 6.90 -22.55
N ALA A 116 12.09 6.53 -21.69
CA ALA A 116 12.30 7.23 -20.44
C ALA A 116 12.71 8.70 -20.65
N THR A 117 13.62 8.97 -21.61
CA THR A 117 14.06 10.34 -21.90
C THR A 117 12.89 11.20 -22.37
N ALA A 118 12.05 10.64 -23.24
CA ALA A 118 10.85 11.33 -23.76
C ALA A 118 9.85 11.65 -22.65
N HIS A 119 9.61 10.72 -21.70
CA HIS A 119 8.79 11.01 -20.53
C HIS A 119 9.41 12.09 -19.63
N LEU A 120 10.68 11.95 -19.29
CA LEU A 120 11.37 12.86 -18.38
C LEU A 120 11.40 14.31 -18.91
N ALA A 121 11.51 14.50 -20.22
CA ALA A 121 11.51 15.82 -20.86
C ALA A 121 10.22 16.63 -20.62
N THR A 122 9.08 15.98 -20.34
CA THR A 122 7.78 16.67 -20.24
C THR A 122 7.47 17.28 -18.86
N GLY A 123 8.15 16.84 -17.81
CA GLY A 123 7.78 17.20 -16.43
C GLY A 123 6.42 16.68 -15.96
N SER A 124 5.69 15.91 -16.77
CA SER A 124 4.26 15.64 -16.59
C SER A 124 3.91 14.15 -16.70
N LYS A 125 3.09 13.65 -15.77
CA LYS A 125 2.66 12.23 -15.78
C LYS A 125 1.89 11.87 -17.04
N GLY A 126 2.24 10.73 -17.64
CA GLY A 126 1.54 10.17 -18.79
C GLY A 126 1.70 10.97 -20.07
N ALA A 127 2.68 11.88 -20.11
CA ALA A 127 3.10 12.58 -21.31
C ALA A 127 4.52 12.14 -21.68
N ALA A 128 4.77 11.98 -22.98
CA ALA A 128 6.09 11.75 -23.54
C ALA A 128 6.28 12.67 -24.74
N GLN A 129 7.49 13.20 -24.92
CA GLN A 129 7.85 14.02 -26.06
C GLN A 129 8.81 13.25 -26.97
N TYR A 130 8.28 12.81 -28.11
CA TYR A 130 9.05 12.17 -29.16
C TYR A 130 9.19 13.07 -30.39
N THR A 131 10.35 13.04 -31.02
CA THR A 131 10.52 13.48 -32.42
C THR A 131 11.03 12.30 -33.25
N LEU A 132 10.63 12.24 -34.51
CA LEU A 132 10.98 11.11 -35.37
C LEU A 132 12.50 11.07 -35.62
N GLU A 133 13.10 12.24 -35.77
CA GLU A 133 14.53 12.42 -36.01
C GLU A 133 15.36 11.95 -34.81
N GLU A 134 15.00 12.33 -33.58
CA GLU A 134 15.68 11.85 -32.37
C GLU A 134 15.54 10.34 -32.17
N LEU A 135 14.38 9.77 -32.53
CA LEU A 135 14.18 8.33 -32.48
C LEU A 135 15.08 7.61 -33.49
N GLY A 136 15.20 8.14 -34.71
CA GLY A 136 16.12 7.62 -35.74
C GLY A 136 17.58 7.62 -35.29
N GLU A 137 18.04 8.75 -34.73
CA GLU A 137 19.40 8.87 -34.19
C GLU A 137 19.67 7.89 -33.04
N ARG A 138 18.70 7.68 -32.15
CA ARG A 138 18.83 6.75 -31.02
C ARG A 138 18.77 5.28 -31.43
N ALA A 139 17.99 4.97 -32.47
CA ALA A 139 17.81 3.63 -33.00
C ALA A 139 19.16 3.04 -33.43
N ASP A 140 19.98 3.82 -34.14
CA ASP A 140 21.33 3.43 -34.61
C ASP A 140 21.31 2.06 -35.33
N GLY A 141 20.26 1.80 -36.11
CA GLY A 141 20.05 0.54 -36.85
C GLY A 141 19.61 -0.67 -36.01
N HIS A 142 19.35 -0.50 -34.70
CA HIS A 142 18.97 -1.58 -33.79
C HIS A 142 17.45 -1.78 -33.62
N TRP A 143 16.62 -1.03 -34.36
CA TRP A 143 15.17 -1.16 -34.29
C TRP A 143 14.61 -1.57 -35.66
N LEU A 144 13.60 -2.42 -35.63
CA LEU A 144 12.70 -2.62 -36.77
C LEU A 144 11.46 -1.76 -36.54
N VAL A 145 11.19 -0.85 -37.48
CA VAL A 145 10.05 0.06 -37.46
C VAL A 145 8.98 -0.46 -38.40
N LEU A 146 7.76 -0.68 -37.87
CA LEU A 146 6.60 -0.98 -38.70
C LEU A 146 5.81 0.30 -38.95
N THR A 147 5.23 0.43 -40.15
CA THR A 147 4.45 1.64 -40.51
C THR A 147 3.18 1.82 -39.66
N GLY A 148 2.80 0.83 -38.85
CA GLY A 148 1.83 0.97 -37.78
C GLY A 148 0.38 0.70 -38.18
N CYS A 149 -0.51 0.90 -37.20
CA CYS A 149 -1.95 0.71 -37.33
C CYS A 149 -2.62 1.83 -38.16
N ARG A 150 -3.94 2.03 -38.00
CA ARG A 150 -4.68 3.13 -38.66
C ARG A 150 -4.13 4.53 -38.35
N LYS A 151 -3.43 4.69 -37.23
CA LYS A 151 -2.79 5.94 -36.79
C LYS A 151 -1.31 6.05 -37.19
N GLY A 152 -0.75 5.03 -37.84
CA GLY A 152 0.58 5.09 -38.40
C GLY A 152 0.70 6.17 -39.48
N ALA A 153 1.78 6.95 -39.49
CA ALA A 153 1.93 8.13 -40.35
C ALA A 153 1.69 7.81 -41.84
N VAL A 154 2.17 6.66 -42.33
CA VAL A 154 2.02 6.23 -43.74
C VAL A 154 0.56 5.92 -44.07
N ARG A 155 -0.11 5.06 -43.28
CA ARG A 155 -1.52 4.69 -43.49
C ARG A 155 -2.45 5.87 -43.27
N HIS A 156 -2.14 6.70 -42.28
CA HIS A 156 -2.86 7.94 -42.04
C HIS A 156 -2.69 8.89 -43.23
N ALA A 157 -1.50 9.10 -43.78
CA ALA A 157 -1.31 9.94 -44.97
C ALA A 157 -2.06 9.40 -46.21
N LEU A 158 -2.10 8.08 -46.38
CA LEU A 158 -2.80 7.41 -47.48
C LEU A 158 -4.32 7.66 -47.48
N THR A 159 -4.91 7.69 -46.29
CA THR A 159 -6.37 7.76 -46.07
C THR A 159 -6.85 9.10 -45.49
N GLY A 160 -5.92 9.91 -45.01
CA GLY A 160 -6.07 11.02 -44.06
C GLY A 160 -6.99 10.72 -42.88
N GLY A 161 -6.87 9.52 -42.31
CA GLY A 161 -7.59 9.07 -41.12
C GLY A 161 -8.99 8.51 -41.38
N GLY A 162 -9.43 8.46 -42.63
CA GLY A 162 -10.70 7.84 -43.02
C GLY A 162 -10.56 6.37 -43.45
N PRO A 163 -11.67 5.71 -43.81
CA PRO A 163 -11.64 4.32 -44.26
C PRO A 163 -11.17 4.15 -45.72
N THR A 164 -11.03 5.23 -46.50
CA THR A 164 -10.79 5.18 -47.96
C THR A 164 -9.46 5.80 -48.35
N VAL A 165 -8.80 5.24 -49.38
CA VAL A 165 -7.59 5.80 -50.00
C VAL A 165 -7.91 7.10 -50.74
N ARG A 166 -7.08 8.14 -50.55
CA ARG A 166 -7.28 9.48 -51.16
C ARG A 166 -6.70 9.62 -52.58
N GLY A 167 -6.78 8.55 -53.37
CA GLY A 167 -6.22 8.50 -54.73
C GLY A 167 -4.74 8.85 -54.79
N GLU A 168 -4.32 9.49 -55.89
CA GLU A 168 -2.91 9.83 -56.16
C GLU A 168 -2.31 10.79 -55.12
N ALA A 169 -3.10 11.75 -54.61
CA ALA A 169 -2.64 12.68 -53.58
C ALA A 169 -2.32 11.96 -52.25
N GLY A 170 -3.17 11.00 -51.85
CA GLY A 170 -2.92 10.15 -50.68
C GLY A 170 -1.70 9.26 -50.87
N TYR A 171 -1.55 8.66 -52.05
CA TYR A 171 -0.39 7.83 -52.39
C TYR A 171 0.92 8.63 -52.34
N ALA A 172 0.94 9.82 -52.94
CA ALA A 172 2.11 10.70 -52.92
C ALA A 172 2.45 11.18 -51.51
N ALA A 173 1.46 11.40 -50.64
CA ALA A 173 1.67 11.74 -49.24
C ALA A 173 2.23 10.57 -48.44
N ALA A 174 1.64 9.38 -48.57
CA ALA A 174 2.13 8.17 -47.92
C ALA A 174 3.56 7.82 -48.33
N ARG A 175 3.91 8.00 -49.62
CA ARG A 175 5.28 7.81 -50.11
C ARG A 175 6.29 8.76 -49.46
N ARG A 176 5.90 10.02 -49.18
CA ARG A 176 6.76 10.97 -48.47
C ARG A 176 6.98 10.57 -47.01
N GLU A 177 5.93 10.16 -46.31
CA GLU A 177 6.07 9.68 -44.93
C GLU A 177 6.90 8.39 -44.86
N LEU A 178 6.72 7.48 -45.82
CA LEU A 178 7.52 6.25 -45.91
C LEU A 178 9.00 6.56 -46.20
N ALA A 179 9.28 7.51 -47.09
CA ALA A 179 10.65 7.99 -47.34
C ALA A 179 11.26 8.61 -46.08
N ARG A 180 10.49 9.40 -45.32
CA ARG A 180 10.95 9.99 -44.06
C ARG A 180 11.32 8.93 -43.02
N LEU A 181 10.52 7.86 -42.90
CA LEU A 181 10.87 6.72 -42.04
C LEU A 181 12.17 6.05 -42.49
N VAL A 182 12.35 5.84 -43.81
CA VAL A 182 13.58 5.25 -44.35
C VAL A 182 14.79 6.16 -44.13
N ASP A 183 14.64 7.48 -44.26
CA ASP A 183 15.70 8.45 -44.02
C ASP A 183 16.13 8.47 -42.55
N CYS A 184 15.19 8.32 -41.61
CA CYS A 184 15.48 8.31 -40.17
C CYS A 184 16.05 6.97 -39.68
N PHE A 185 15.52 5.84 -40.14
CA PHE A 185 15.83 4.52 -39.55
C PHE A 185 16.69 3.63 -40.45
N GLY A 186 16.83 3.94 -41.74
CA GLY A 186 17.48 3.07 -42.71
C GLY A 186 16.50 2.09 -43.36
N ARG A 187 16.78 1.71 -44.60
CA ARG A 187 15.89 0.90 -45.45
C ARG A 187 15.69 -0.51 -44.92
N GLU A 188 16.74 -1.09 -44.37
CA GLU A 188 16.80 -2.43 -43.77
C GLU A 188 16.07 -2.54 -42.41
N ASN A 189 15.59 -1.40 -41.91
CA ASN A 189 14.98 -1.25 -40.59
C ASN A 189 13.51 -0.80 -40.67
N VAL A 190 12.93 -0.71 -41.86
CA VAL A 190 11.53 -0.29 -42.07
C VAL A 190 10.77 -1.36 -42.82
N ALA A 191 9.59 -1.74 -42.32
CA ALA A 191 8.67 -2.64 -42.99
C ALA A 191 7.26 -2.05 -43.08
N VAL A 192 6.60 -2.25 -44.23
CA VAL A 192 5.24 -1.78 -44.44
C VAL A 192 4.24 -2.76 -43.84
N GLU A 193 3.47 -2.30 -42.87
CA GLU A 193 2.49 -3.09 -42.15
C GLU A 193 1.14 -3.10 -42.85
N ILE A 194 0.55 -4.29 -43.02
CA ILE A 194 -0.82 -4.47 -43.47
C ILE A 194 -1.65 -5.23 -42.43
N THR A 195 -2.83 -4.69 -42.12
CA THR A 195 -3.77 -5.27 -41.15
C THR A 195 -5.17 -5.30 -41.76
N VAL A 196 -5.85 -6.44 -41.67
CA VAL A 196 -7.26 -6.58 -42.04
C VAL A 196 -8.12 -6.49 -40.77
N GLY A 197 -8.82 -5.38 -40.57
CA GLY A 197 -9.71 -5.13 -39.42
C GLY A 197 -11.16 -5.59 -39.62
N GLY A 198 -11.49 -6.16 -40.77
CA GLY A 198 -12.87 -6.53 -41.13
C GLY A 198 -13.67 -5.40 -41.78
N GLY A 199 -13.02 -4.28 -42.13
CA GLY A 199 -13.64 -3.16 -42.82
C GLY A 199 -13.79 -3.42 -44.33
N PRO A 200 -14.81 -2.84 -45.00
CA PRO A 200 -15.07 -3.07 -46.41
C PRO A 200 -13.98 -2.55 -47.35
N GLN A 201 -13.10 -1.66 -46.86
CA GLN A 201 -12.02 -1.03 -47.63
C GLN A 201 -10.64 -1.62 -47.31
N ASP A 202 -10.55 -2.61 -46.41
CA ASP A 202 -9.27 -3.14 -45.94
C ASP A 202 -8.42 -3.69 -47.10
N SER A 203 -9.03 -4.42 -48.03
CA SER A 203 -8.29 -4.97 -49.19
C SER A 203 -7.70 -3.87 -50.07
N VAL A 204 -8.43 -2.76 -50.28
CA VAL A 204 -7.97 -1.64 -51.11
C VAL A 204 -6.81 -0.92 -50.42
N VAL A 205 -6.91 -0.71 -49.11
CA VAL A 205 -5.84 -0.10 -48.31
C VAL A 205 -4.61 -1.01 -48.27
N CYS A 206 -4.77 -2.31 -48.05
CA CYS A 206 -3.68 -3.27 -48.07
C CYS A 206 -3.00 -3.34 -49.43
N ASP A 207 -3.76 -3.41 -50.53
CA ASP A 207 -3.20 -3.41 -51.90
C ASP A 207 -2.37 -2.13 -52.16
N ALA A 208 -2.86 -0.96 -51.72
CA ALA A 208 -2.14 0.30 -51.88
C ALA A 208 -0.86 0.37 -51.01
N LEU A 209 -0.89 -0.16 -49.79
CA LEU A 209 0.29 -0.26 -48.93
C LEU A 209 1.34 -1.24 -49.49
N VAL A 210 0.89 -2.36 -50.05
CA VAL A 210 1.78 -3.32 -50.74
C VAL A 210 2.44 -2.66 -51.95
N ALA A 211 1.69 -1.93 -52.78
CA ALA A 211 2.25 -1.18 -53.91
C ALA A 211 3.28 -0.13 -53.45
N LEU A 212 3.01 0.59 -52.36
CA LEU A 212 3.98 1.52 -51.75
C LEU A 212 5.25 0.80 -51.30
N SER A 213 5.11 -0.39 -50.71
CA SER A 213 6.22 -1.23 -50.29
C SER A 213 7.08 -1.68 -51.48
N GLU A 214 6.44 -2.10 -52.58
CA GLU A 214 7.11 -2.52 -53.81
C GLU A 214 7.85 -1.37 -54.49
N ASP A 215 7.20 -0.21 -54.65
CA ASP A 215 7.81 1.02 -55.19
C ASP A 215 9.00 1.47 -54.37
N ALA A 216 8.89 1.35 -53.04
CA ALA A 216 9.93 1.71 -52.11
C ALA A 216 10.96 0.59 -51.91
N GLY A 217 10.80 -0.61 -52.47
CA GLY A 217 11.72 -1.74 -52.25
C GLY A 217 11.86 -2.15 -50.78
N LEU A 218 10.76 -2.16 -50.03
CA LEU A 218 10.68 -2.51 -48.60
C LEU A 218 9.91 -3.83 -48.40
N PRO A 219 10.16 -4.58 -47.31
CA PRO A 219 9.35 -5.73 -46.94
C PRO A 219 7.94 -5.32 -46.51
N VAL A 220 6.96 -6.14 -46.87
CA VAL A 220 5.58 -6.03 -46.38
C VAL A 220 5.31 -7.09 -45.33
N VAL A 221 4.63 -6.72 -44.25
CA VAL A 221 4.38 -7.60 -43.10
C VAL A 221 2.91 -7.59 -42.69
N ALA A 222 2.35 -8.77 -42.39
CA ALA A 222 0.98 -8.92 -41.92
C ALA A 222 0.91 -8.98 -40.39
N THR A 223 0.06 -8.16 -39.77
CA THR A 223 -0.16 -8.12 -38.32
C THR A 223 -1.65 -8.24 -37.98
N GLY A 224 -1.94 -8.64 -36.75
CA GLY A 224 -3.29 -8.69 -36.19
C GLY A 224 -3.72 -7.39 -35.51
N ASN A 225 -2.78 -6.50 -35.15
CA ASN A 225 -2.99 -5.36 -34.26
C ASN A 225 -3.77 -5.80 -33.00
N VAL A 226 -3.20 -6.78 -32.29
CA VAL A 226 -3.89 -7.59 -31.29
C VAL A 226 -4.08 -6.81 -30.00
N HIS A 227 -5.29 -6.84 -29.44
CA HIS A 227 -5.63 -6.21 -28.15
C HIS A 227 -6.16 -7.24 -27.13
N TYR A 228 -6.41 -8.47 -27.55
CA TYR A 228 -6.90 -9.55 -26.68
C TYR A 228 -6.46 -10.92 -27.19
N ALA A 229 -6.29 -11.89 -26.30
CA ALA A 229 -5.80 -13.20 -26.68
C ALA A 229 -6.81 -13.98 -27.55
N ARG A 230 -8.10 -13.97 -27.18
CA ARG A 230 -9.12 -14.85 -27.79
C ARG A 230 -10.32 -14.08 -28.33
N PRO A 231 -11.03 -14.59 -29.35
CA PRO A 231 -12.20 -13.92 -29.92
C PRO A 231 -13.30 -13.54 -28.91
N ARG A 232 -13.47 -14.36 -27.86
CA ARG A 232 -14.47 -14.14 -26.80
C ARG A 232 -14.20 -12.91 -25.93
N ASP A 233 -13.01 -12.32 -26.03
CA ASP A 233 -12.57 -11.20 -25.20
C ASP A 233 -12.78 -9.83 -25.87
N ALA A 234 -13.39 -9.80 -27.05
CA ALA A 234 -13.65 -8.58 -27.81
C ALA A 234 -14.64 -7.62 -27.13
N ASP A 235 -15.66 -8.15 -26.46
CA ASP A 235 -16.64 -7.35 -25.72
C ASP A 235 -16.04 -6.69 -24.48
N LEU A 236 -15.12 -7.39 -23.80
CA LEU A 236 -14.30 -6.84 -22.71
C LEU A 236 -13.41 -5.71 -23.21
N ALA A 237 -12.74 -5.87 -24.35
CA ALA A 237 -11.95 -4.80 -24.96
C ALA A 237 -12.81 -3.57 -25.32
N GLY A 238 -14.00 -3.79 -25.89
CA GLY A 238 -14.96 -2.70 -26.14
C GLY A 238 -15.39 -1.98 -24.86
N ALA A 239 -15.66 -2.73 -23.78
CA ALA A 239 -16.02 -2.15 -22.49
C ALA A 239 -14.87 -1.34 -21.88
N LEU A 240 -13.63 -1.82 -21.97
CA LEU A 240 -12.44 -1.09 -21.53
C LEU A 240 -12.25 0.21 -22.33
N ALA A 241 -12.44 0.18 -23.65
CA ALA A 241 -12.39 1.37 -24.49
C ALA A 241 -13.46 2.41 -24.09
N ALA A 242 -14.68 1.98 -23.76
CA ALA A 242 -15.72 2.86 -23.22
C ALA A 242 -15.34 3.47 -21.86
N VAL A 243 -14.77 2.67 -20.96
CA VAL A 243 -14.25 3.16 -19.67
C VAL A 243 -13.13 4.17 -19.87
N ARG A 244 -12.20 3.92 -20.79
CA ARG A 244 -11.12 4.85 -21.17
C ARG A 244 -11.69 6.17 -21.65
N ALA A 245 -12.69 6.14 -22.53
CA ALA A 245 -13.36 7.32 -23.06
C ALA A 245 -14.27 8.03 -22.03
N ARG A 246 -14.44 7.47 -20.82
CA ARG A 246 -15.41 7.93 -19.80
C ARG A 246 -16.84 7.97 -20.33
N SER A 247 -17.19 6.98 -21.14
CA SER A 247 -18.45 6.92 -21.89
C SER A 247 -19.11 5.54 -21.74
N SER A 248 -20.22 5.33 -22.45
CA SER A 248 -20.92 4.05 -22.55
C SER A 248 -20.56 3.31 -23.84
N LEU A 249 -20.88 2.03 -23.94
CA LEU A 249 -20.73 1.25 -25.17
C LEU A 249 -21.59 1.82 -26.31
N ASP A 250 -22.82 2.26 -26.00
CA ASP A 250 -23.74 2.83 -26.99
C ASP A 250 -23.20 4.13 -27.59
N ASP A 251 -22.65 5.01 -26.75
CA ASP A 251 -21.99 6.25 -27.22
C ASP A 251 -20.70 5.98 -28.01
N MET A 252 -20.06 4.84 -27.74
CA MET A 252 -18.82 4.41 -28.37
C MET A 252 -19.04 3.61 -29.66
N ASP A 253 -20.26 3.23 -30.02
CA ASP A 253 -20.56 2.33 -31.15
C ASP A 253 -19.85 2.76 -32.46
N GLY A 254 -19.92 4.06 -32.79
CA GLY A 254 -19.26 4.62 -33.98
C GLY A 254 -17.73 4.69 -33.94
N TRP A 255 -17.12 4.41 -32.79
CA TRP A 255 -15.68 4.43 -32.55
C TRP A 255 -15.08 3.04 -32.36
N LEU A 256 -15.91 2.03 -32.05
CA LEU A 256 -15.47 0.66 -31.84
C LEU A 256 -15.18 -0.04 -33.18
N PRO A 257 -14.31 -1.07 -33.19
CA PRO A 257 -14.08 -1.87 -34.39
C PRO A 257 -15.38 -2.55 -34.85
N GLY A 258 -15.67 -2.47 -36.16
CA GLY A 258 -16.89 -3.06 -36.74
C GLY A 258 -16.95 -4.60 -36.70
N ALA A 259 -15.87 -5.27 -36.30
CA ALA A 259 -15.80 -6.71 -36.09
C ALA A 259 -14.78 -7.07 -35.00
N PRO A 260 -14.95 -8.20 -34.27
CA PRO A 260 -14.07 -8.63 -33.19
C PRO A 260 -12.76 -9.27 -33.72
N THR A 261 -11.96 -8.49 -34.44
CA THR A 261 -10.80 -9.02 -35.18
C THR A 261 -9.44 -8.83 -34.50
N ALA A 262 -9.33 -8.10 -33.39
CA ALA A 262 -8.05 -7.79 -32.76
C ALA A 262 -7.56 -8.91 -31.80
N HIS A 263 -7.66 -10.17 -32.21
CA HIS A 263 -7.17 -11.34 -31.47
C HIS A 263 -6.03 -12.08 -32.16
N LEU A 264 -5.27 -12.85 -31.38
CA LEU A 264 -4.20 -13.74 -31.89
C LEU A 264 -4.76 -14.80 -32.84
N ARG A 265 -4.06 -15.06 -33.94
CA ARG A 265 -4.48 -16.03 -34.97
C ARG A 265 -3.37 -16.97 -35.37
N SER A 266 -3.74 -18.17 -35.77
CA SER A 266 -2.83 -19.14 -36.37
C SER A 266 -2.34 -18.68 -37.75
N ALA A 267 -1.24 -19.27 -38.22
CA ALA A 267 -0.72 -19.00 -39.55
C ALA A 267 -1.73 -19.30 -40.67
N ALA A 268 -2.57 -20.34 -40.50
CA ALA A 268 -3.60 -20.68 -41.49
C ALA A 268 -4.69 -19.60 -41.59
N GLU A 269 -5.13 -19.06 -40.46
CA GLU A 269 -6.11 -17.97 -40.44
C GLU A 269 -5.53 -16.67 -41.02
N MET A 270 -4.27 -16.36 -40.72
CA MET A 270 -3.60 -15.19 -41.31
C MET A 270 -3.41 -15.33 -42.82
N LEU A 271 -3.06 -16.52 -43.32
CA LEU A 271 -2.97 -16.78 -44.75
C LEU A 271 -4.31 -16.64 -45.47
N ASP A 272 -5.40 -17.09 -44.86
CA ASP A 272 -6.74 -16.91 -45.46
C ASP A 272 -7.13 -15.42 -45.55
N ARG A 273 -6.91 -14.67 -44.46
CA ARG A 273 -7.22 -13.23 -44.42
C ARG A 273 -6.34 -12.41 -45.36
N HIS A 274 -5.07 -12.76 -45.46
CA HIS A 274 -4.09 -12.11 -46.34
C HIS A 274 -3.86 -12.90 -47.64
N ARG A 275 -4.85 -13.68 -48.12
CA ARG A 275 -4.72 -14.51 -49.35
C ARG A 275 -4.30 -13.75 -50.61
N ARG A 276 -4.52 -12.43 -50.66
CA ARG A 276 -4.05 -11.55 -51.75
C ARG A 276 -2.53 -11.30 -51.67
N HIS A 277 -1.99 -11.32 -50.46
CA HIS A 277 -0.59 -11.00 -50.12
C HIS A 277 0.02 -12.04 -49.16
N PRO A 278 0.02 -13.34 -49.51
CA PRO A 278 0.41 -14.41 -48.59
C PRO A 278 1.86 -14.30 -48.10
N ARG A 279 2.75 -13.70 -48.92
CA ARG A 279 4.14 -13.43 -48.55
C ARG A 279 4.27 -12.56 -47.30
N ALA A 280 3.33 -11.65 -47.05
CA ALA A 280 3.37 -10.78 -45.87
C ALA A 280 3.27 -11.56 -44.55
N VAL A 281 2.62 -12.71 -44.56
CA VAL A 281 2.50 -13.62 -43.41
C VAL A 281 3.82 -14.35 -43.16
N GLU A 282 4.47 -14.84 -44.23
CA GLU A 282 5.79 -15.48 -44.15
C GLU A 282 6.88 -14.49 -43.74
N THR A 283 6.83 -13.26 -44.26
CA THR A 283 7.73 -12.16 -43.87
C THR A 283 7.58 -11.81 -42.39
N ALA A 284 6.36 -11.85 -41.83
CA ALA A 284 6.15 -11.65 -40.39
C ALA A 284 6.88 -12.71 -39.57
N ALA A 285 6.80 -13.98 -39.96
CA ALA A 285 7.54 -15.06 -39.29
C ALA A 285 9.06 -14.85 -39.38
N ALA A 286 9.58 -14.49 -40.56
CA ALA A 286 11.00 -14.25 -40.76
C ALA A 286 11.55 -13.09 -39.92
N LEU A 287 10.85 -11.94 -39.93
CA LEU A 287 11.22 -10.77 -39.12
C LEU A 287 11.06 -11.05 -37.62
N GLY A 288 10.04 -11.81 -37.23
CA GLY A 288 9.85 -12.24 -35.84
C GLY A 288 10.97 -13.12 -35.34
N GLU A 289 11.45 -14.06 -36.16
CA GLU A 289 12.61 -14.91 -35.84
C GLU A 289 13.91 -14.11 -35.79
N GLU A 290 14.07 -13.13 -36.67
CA GLU A 290 15.21 -12.21 -36.67
C GLU A 290 15.25 -11.32 -35.41
N CYS A 291 14.09 -10.82 -34.98
CA CYS A 291 13.99 -9.95 -33.81
C CYS A 291 13.84 -10.72 -32.49
N ALA A 292 13.67 -12.04 -32.53
CA ALA A 292 13.45 -12.83 -31.32
C ALA A 292 14.74 -12.96 -30.50
N PHE A 293 14.65 -12.66 -29.21
CA PHE A 293 15.73 -12.92 -28.25
C PHE A 293 15.15 -13.18 -26.86
N ASP A 294 15.90 -13.91 -26.03
CA ASP A 294 15.54 -14.09 -24.62
C ASP A 294 15.96 -12.84 -23.83
N LEU A 295 15.01 -12.27 -23.09
CA LEU A 295 15.31 -11.12 -22.23
C LEU A 295 15.92 -11.60 -20.92
N SER A 296 17.24 -11.76 -20.91
CA SER A 296 18.02 -11.86 -19.68
C SER A 296 18.49 -10.46 -19.27
N LEU A 297 17.72 -9.79 -18.41
CA LEU A 297 18.12 -8.48 -17.91
C LEU A 297 19.35 -8.63 -17.01
N VAL A 298 20.45 -8.01 -17.41
CA VAL A 298 21.60 -7.81 -16.51
C VAL A 298 21.28 -6.60 -15.66
N ALA A 299 20.79 -6.85 -14.45
CA ALA A 299 20.53 -5.80 -13.47
C ALA A 299 21.79 -4.92 -13.28
N PRO A 300 21.65 -3.58 -13.28
CA PRO A 300 22.73 -2.69 -12.89
C PRO A 300 23.15 -2.98 -11.45
N ARG A 301 24.40 -2.70 -11.12
CA ARG A 301 24.87 -2.86 -9.75
C ARG A 301 24.46 -1.64 -8.93
N LEU A 302 24.68 -1.71 -7.64
CA LEU A 302 24.53 -0.55 -6.77
C LEU A 302 25.60 0.50 -7.10
N PRO A 303 25.26 1.81 -6.99
CA PRO A 303 26.21 2.88 -7.25
C PRO A 303 27.41 2.79 -6.30
N PRO A 304 28.64 2.99 -6.80
CA PRO A 304 29.81 3.03 -5.93
C PRO A 304 29.69 4.19 -4.94
N TYR A 305 30.08 3.95 -3.69
CA TYR A 305 30.02 4.95 -2.64
C TYR A 305 31.28 5.81 -2.62
N PRO A 306 31.17 7.15 -2.54
CA PRO A 306 32.35 8.02 -2.43
C PRO A 306 33.06 7.78 -1.09
N VAL A 307 34.29 7.30 -1.14
CA VAL A 307 35.14 7.04 0.03
C VAL A 307 36.34 7.99 0.07
N PRO A 308 36.87 8.33 1.26
CA PRO A 308 38.06 9.18 1.37
C PRO A 308 39.30 8.52 0.75
N THR A 309 40.27 9.35 0.32
CA THR A 309 41.53 8.87 -0.25
C THR A 309 42.23 7.86 0.68
N GLY A 310 42.62 6.71 0.13
CA GLY A 310 43.27 5.64 0.89
C GLY A 310 42.30 4.60 1.47
N HIS A 311 40.99 4.78 1.28
CA HIS A 311 39.97 3.80 1.63
C HIS A 311 39.30 3.19 0.40
N ASP A 312 38.82 1.98 0.58
CA ASP A 312 37.76 1.34 -0.22
C ASP A 312 36.46 1.30 0.59
N GLU A 313 35.36 0.81 0.01
CA GLU A 313 34.06 0.73 0.70
C GLU A 313 34.11 -0.14 1.96
N ALA A 314 34.86 -1.24 1.94
CA ALA A 314 34.97 -2.16 3.08
C ALA A 314 35.72 -1.53 4.26
N SER A 315 36.88 -0.94 4.01
CA SER A 315 37.69 -0.26 5.02
C SER A 315 37.00 1.00 5.55
N TRP A 316 36.27 1.74 4.71
CA TRP A 316 35.52 2.90 5.17
C TRP A 316 34.31 2.51 6.04
N LEU A 317 33.55 1.47 5.64
CA LEU A 317 32.48 0.92 6.46
C LEU A 317 32.98 0.48 7.84
N ARG A 318 34.16 -0.16 7.90
CA ARG A 318 34.80 -0.54 9.17
C ARG A 318 35.09 0.67 10.05
N VAL A 319 35.67 1.74 9.51
CA VAL A 319 35.95 2.98 10.26
C VAL A 319 34.68 3.59 10.85
N LEU A 320 33.61 3.69 10.06
CA LEU A 320 32.34 4.23 10.53
C LEU A 320 31.70 3.35 11.61
N THR A 321 31.74 2.03 11.40
CA THR A 321 31.21 1.05 12.36
C THR A 321 31.97 1.11 13.68
N GLU A 322 33.30 1.20 13.65
CA GLU A 322 34.12 1.30 14.86
C GLU A 322 33.83 2.56 15.68
N ARG A 323 33.61 3.69 15.01
CA ARG A 323 33.22 4.95 15.68
C ARG A 323 31.88 4.80 16.38
N GLY A 324 30.84 4.36 15.67
CA GLY A 324 29.52 4.20 16.25
C GLY A 324 29.44 3.09 17.31
N ALA A 325 30.20 2.01 17.14
CA ALA A 325 30.32 0.95 18.15
C ALA A 325 31.01 1.45 19.43
N THR A 326 32.03 2.30 19.30
CA THR A 326 32.69 2.92 20.45
C THR A 326 31.73 3.81 21.23
N GLU A 327 30.89 4.58 20.54
CA GLU A 327 29.87 5.43 21.18
C GLU A 327 28.79 4.62 21.89
N ARG A 328 28.33 3.50 21.31
CA ARG A 328 27.19 2.73 21.83
C ARG A 328 27.56 1.61 22.80
N TYR A 329 28.66 0.90 22.53
CA TYR A 329 29.12 -0.24 23.35
C TYR A 329 30.34 0.09 24.20
N GLY A 330 31.03 1.20 23.96
CA GLY A 330 32.31 1.54 24.57
C GLY A 330 33.53 1.08 23.78
N PRO A 331 34.75 1.47 24.18
CA PRO A 331 35.98 1.17 23.44
C PRO A 331 36.22 -0.34 23.31
N ARG A 332 36.95 -0.72 22.25
CA ARG A 332 37.31 -2.12 21.99
C ARG A 332 38.17 -2.69 23.13
N PRO A 333 37.85 -3.89 23.65
CA PRO A 333 38.65 -4.56 24.67
C PRO A 333 40.09 -4.84 24.21
N ALA A 334 41.07 -4.54 25.06
CA ALA A 334 42.49 -4.80 24.78
C ALA A 334 42.88 -6.29 24.81
N GLY A 335 42.01 -7.17 25.36
CA GLY A 335 42.33 -8.58 25.65
C GLY A 335 41.86 -9.62 24.62
N GLY A 336 41.17 -9.22 23.56
CA GLY A 336 40.48 -10.15 22.65
C GLY A 336 39.32 -10.90 23.31
N TYR A 337 38.39 -11.44 22.52
CA TYR A 337 37.30 -12.25 23.06
C TYR A 337 37.84 -13.55 23.67
N ARG A 338 37.67 -13.75 24.98
CA ARG A 338 37.89 -15.04 25.63
C ARG A 338 36.52 -15.70 25.78
N GLU A 339 36.33 -16.84 25.12
CA GLU A 339 35.12 -17.65 25.22
C GLU A 339 35.02 -18.25 26.64
N THR A 340 34.61 -17.43 27.61
CA THR A 340 34.21 -17.91 28.92
C THR A 340 32.77 -18.42 28.78
N GLY A 341 32.57 -19.69 29.13
CA GLY A 341 31.43 -20.50 28.71
C GLY A 341 30.06 -19.81 28.81
N ARG A 342 29.18 -20.10 27.83
CA ARG A 342 27.77 -19.71 27.83
C ARG A 342 27.14 -19.99 29.19
N GLY A 343 27.00 -18.95 30.02
CA GLY A 343 26.28 -19.04 31.28
C GLY A 343 24.83 -19.40 31.00
N THR A 344 24.37 -20.52 31.58
CA THR A 344 22.96 -20.87 31.70
C THR A 344 22.28 -19.84 32.59
N GLY A 345 21.80 -18.74 32.00
CA GLY A 345 20.95 -17.78 32.69
C GLY A 345 19.68 -18.47 33.19
N GLY A 346 19.39 -18.34 34.48
CA GLY A 346 18.21 -18.92 35.10
C GLY A 346 16.89 -18.40 34.50
N PRO A 347 15.78 -19.15 34.63
CA PRO A 347 14.50 -18.77 34.08
C PRO A 347 13.90 -17.62 34.90
N GLY A 348 13.63 -16.47 34.29
CA GLY A 348 12.75 -15.46 34.91
C GLY A 348 12.97 -13.98 34.59
N THR A 349 14.13 -13.57 34.06
CA THR A 349 14.36 -12.15 33.71
C THR A 349 15.04 -12.06 32.34
N GLY A 350 14.27 -11.66 31.32
CA GLY A 350 14.61 -11.78 29.89
C GLY A 350 15.71 -10.86 29.34
N VAL A 351 16.83 -10.68 30.05
CA VAL A 351 18.04 -10.00 29.52
C VAL A 351 19.27 -10.80 29.97
N PRO A 352 20.14 -11.29 29.06
CA PRO A 352 21.45 -11.81 29.44
C PRO A 352 22.19 -10.73 30.25
N GLY A 353 22.86 -11.08 31.34
CA GLY A 353 23.61 -10.13 32.16
C GLY A 353 24.47 -9.17 31.32
N THR A 354 24.60 -7.93 31.78
CA THR A 354 25.44 -6.89 31.14
C THR A 354 26.93 -7.23 31.16
N GLU A 355 27.32 -8.25 31.93
CA GLU A 355 28.67 -8.81 31.96
C GLU A 355 29.07 -9.32 30.56
N GLY A 356 30.25 -8.86 30.09
CA GLY A 356 30.81 -9.24 28.79
C GLY A 356 29.98 -8.79 27.58
N LEU A 357 29.01 -7.88 27.71
CA LEU A 357 28.22 -7.39 26.56
C LEU A 357 29.11 -6.68 25.52
N ASN A 358 30.04 -5.84 25.99
CA ASN A 358 30.99 -5.12 25.12
C ASN A 358 31.88 -6.11 24.33
N GLU A 359 32.46 -7.13 24.98
CA GLU A 359 33.29 -8.15 24.31
C GLU A 359 32.50 -8.94 23.26
N ARG A 360 31.27 -9.34 23.60
CA ARG A 360 30.36 -10.02 22.66
C ARG A 360 29.98 -9.14 21.48
N ALA A 361 29.72 -7.85 21.72
CA ALA A 361 29.35 -6.91 20.67
C ALA A 361 30.49 -6.71 19.66
N TRP A 362 31.72 -6.51 20.13
CA TRP A 362 32.88 -6.38 19.25
C TRP A 362 33.16 -7.67 18.45
N ALA A 363 33.02 -8.84 19.07
CA ALA A 363 33.15 -10.12 18.37
C ALA A 363 32.07 -10.29 17.28
N GLN A 364 30.82 -9.94 17.59
CA GLN A 364 29.73 -9.96 16.62
C GLN A 364 29.98 -9.00 15.46
N ILE A 365 30.40 -7.76 15.74
CA ILE A 365 30.70 -6.76 14.71
C ILE A 365 31.80 -7.25 13.76
N ASP A 366 32.87 -7.86 14.29
CA ASP A 366 33.95 -8.39 13.46
C ASP A 366 33.46 -9.52 12.53
N HIS A 367 32.60 -10.41 13.04
CA HIS A 367 31.97 -11.45 12.24
C HIS A 367 31.06 -10.87 11.15
N GLU A 368 30.18 -9.92 11.50
CA GLU A 368 29.27 -9.30 10.55
C GLU A 368 30.01 -8.54 9.44
N LEU A 369 31.04 -7.75 9.79
CA LEU A 369 31.85 -7.02 8.81
C LEU A 369 32.56 -7.97 7.84
N GLN A 370 33.02 -9.14 8.32
CA GLN A 370 33.62 -10.16 7.46
C GLN A 370 32.59 -10.69 6.46
N VAL A 371 31.41 -11.10 6.92
CA VAL A 371 30.34 -11.61 6.04
C VAL A 371 29.88 -10.56 5.03
N ILE A 372 29.74 -9.29 5.45
CA ILE A 372 29.37 -8.18 4.54
C ILE A 372 30.42 -8.01 3.44
N THR A 373 31.70 -8.12 3.79
CA THR A 373 32.81 -7.97 2.85
C THR A 373 32.86 -9.16 1.88
N ASP A 374 32.74 -10.38 2.38
CA ASP A 374 32.77 -11.60 1.57
C ASP A 374 31.63 -11.67 0.55
N LEU A 375 30.47 -11.10 0.90
CA LEU A 375 29.31 -11.00 0.01
C LEU A 375 29.29 -9.74 -0.85
N ASN A 376 30.33 -8.91 -0.79
CA ASN A 376 30.49 -7.69 -1.57
C ASN A 376 29.31 -6.70 -1.40
N PHE A 377 28.84 -6.53 -0.16
CA PHE A 377 27.82 -5.54 0.22
C PHE A 377 28.30 -4.28 0.98
N PRO A 378 29.59 -3.93 1.15
CA PRO A 378 29.95 -2.70 1.86
C PRO A 378 29.29 -1.42 1.30
N GLY A 379 29.28 -1.23 -0.03
CA GLY A 379 28.62 -0.10 -0.68
C GLY A 379 27.12 -0.01 -0.38
N TYR A 380 26.42 -1.14 -0.28
CA TYR A 380 25.00 -1.17 0.10
C TYR A 380 24.78 -0.55 1.49
N PHE A 381 25.57 -0.97 2.49
CA PHE A 381 25.49 -0.42 3.85
C PHE A 381 25.87 1.06 3.91
N LEU A 382 26.85 1.49 3.11
CA LEU A 382 27.26 2.89 3.04
C LEU A 382 26.17 3.79 2.42
N VAL A 383 25.46 3.31 1.38
CA VAL A 383 24.31 4.03 0.82
C VAL A 383 23.20 4.18 1.86
N VAL A 384 22.87 3.12 2.60
CA VAL A 384 21.87 3.17 3.68
C VAL A 384 22.31 4.10 4.80
N TYR A 385 23.58 4.03 5.20
CA TYR A 385 24.16 4.92 6.20
C TYR A 385 24.03 6.39 5.78
N ASP A 386 24.31 6.73 4.52
CA ASP A 386 24.17 8.10 4.01
C ASP A 386 22.74 8.64 4.11
N LEU A 387 21.74 7.81 3.82
CA LEU A 387 20.33 8.20 3.96
C LEU A 387 19.98 8.50 5.41
N VAL A 388 20.41 7.64 6.34
CA VAL A 388 20.18 7.82 7.78
C VAL A 388 20.96 9.03 8.31
N GLU A 389 22.17 9.25 7.83
CA GLU A 389 23.01 10.38 8.20
C GLU A 389 22.44 11.71 7.67
N PHE A 390 21.91 11.72 6.44
CA PHE A 390 21.15 12.86 5.91
C PHE A 390 19.94 13.16 6.81
N CYS A 391 19.18 12.15 7.20
CA CYS A 391 18.05 12.32 8.12
C CYS A 391 18.53 12.95 9.45
N ARG A 392 19.58 12.38 10.05
CA ARG A 392 20.13 12.83 11.33
C ARG A 392 20.61 14.29 11.29
N THR A 393 21.37 14.67 10.26
CA THR A 393 21.90 16.04 10.10
C THR A 393 20.82 17.08 9.83
N ARG A 394 19.64 16.66 9.34
CA ARG A 394 18.47 17.52 9.09
C ARG A 394 17.40 17.46 10.18
N GLY A 395 17.65 16.73 11.27
CA GLY A 395 16.68 16.54 12.35
C GLY A 395 15.42 15.80 11.89
N ILE A 396 15.55 14.87 10.95
CA ILE A 396 14.48 13.97 10.50
C ILE A 396 14.65 12.66 11.27
N LEU A 397 13.61 12.24 12.00
CA LEU A 397 13.59 10.94 12.65
C LEU A 397 13.47 9.83 11.61
N ALA A 398 14.39 8.87 11.69
CA ALA A 398 14.42 7.68 10.87
C ALA A 398 14.76 6.45 11.73
N GLN A 399 14.20 5.30 11.38
CA GLN A 399 14.47 4.03 12.06
C GLN A 399 14.46 2.87 11.07
N GLY A 400 15.54 2.10 11.03
CA GLY A 400 15.62 0.84 10.32
C GLY A 400 14.75 -0.23 10.98
N ARG A 401 13.98 -0.94 10.16
CA ARG A 401 13.04 -1.97 10.59
C ARG A 401 13.34 -3.33 9.94
N GLY A 402 12.61 -4.36 10.37
CA GLY A 402 12.67 -5.66 9.69
C GLY A 402 13.92 -6.42 10.09
N SER A 403 14.56 -7.08 9.13
CA SER A 403 15.77 -7.86 9.42
C SER A 403 16.99 -7.03 9.79
N ALA A 404 17.03 -5.73 9.46
CA ALA A 404 18.13 -4.83 9.82
C ALA A 404 18.38 -4.78 11.35
N ALA A 405 17.33 -4.99 12.15
CA ALA A 405 17.43 -5.06 13.61
C ALA A 405 18.25 -6.27 14.13
N ASN A 406 18.58 -7.25 13.29
CA ASN A 406 19.45 -8.37 13.68
C ASN A 406 20.96 -8.07 13.57
N SER A 407 21.35 -6.88 13.10
CA SER A 407 22.76 -6.55 12.83
C SER A 407 23.33 -5.59 13.86
N ALA A 408 24.42 -6.00 14.52
CA ALA A 408 25.22 -5.14 15.38
C ALA A 408 25.90 -4.01 14.57
N VAL A 409 26.26 -4.26 13.31
CA VAL A 409 26.78 -3.22 12.39
C VAL A 409 25.70 -2.17 12.11
N CYS A 410 24.46 -2.56 11.80
CA CYS A 410 23.37 -1.62 11.61
C CYS A 410 23.08 -0.79 12.87
N PHE A 411 23.14 -1.40 14.05
CA PHE A 411 22.97 -0.67 15.31
C PHE A 411 24.12 0.32 15.56
N ALA A 412 25.37 -0.10 15.34
CA ALA A 412 26.55 0.76 15.46
C ALA A 412 26.47 1.99 14.53
N LEU A 413 26.05 1.78 13.29
CA LEU A 413 25.86 2.85 12.30
C LEU A 413 24.65 3.76 12.57
N GLY A 414 23.83 3.46 13.58
CA GLY A 414 22.59 4.18 13.87
C GLY A 414 21.47 3.94 12.86
N ILE A 415 21.61 2.93 11.99
CA ILE A 415 20.56 2.52 11.05
C ILE A 415 19.36 1.97 11.81
N THR A 416 19.57 1.22 12.89
CA THR A 416 18.50 0.68 13.74
C THR A 416 18.66 1.07 15.20
N ALA A 417 17.52 1.14 15.90
CA ALA A 417 17.42 1.41 17.33
C ALA A 417 17.66 0.15 18.20
N VAL A 418 17.57 -1.03 17.59
CA VAL A 418 17.50 -2.31 18.31
C VAL A 418 18.91 -2.86 18.50
N ASP A 419 19.28 -3.11 19.75
CA ASP A 419 20.56 -3.75 20.10
C ASP A 419 20.46 -5.27 19.90
N ALA A 420 20.92 -5.75 18.75
CA ALA A 420 20.90 -7.16 18.38
C ALA A 420 21.64 -8.05 19.39
N VAL A 421 22.75 -7.56 19.97
CA VAL A 421 23.62 -8.32 20.87
C VAL A 421 22.96 -8.47 22.24
N ARG A 422 22.38 -7.39 22.77
CA ARG A 422 21.66 -7.41 24.06
C ARG A 422 20.45 -8.34 24.02
N HIS A 423 19.73 -8.37 22.90
CA HIS A 423 18.51 -9.18 22.75
C HIS A 423 18.77 -10.61 22.22
N GLY A 424 20.00 -10.89 21.79
CA GLY A 424 20.39 -12.19 21.23
C GLY A 424 19.65 -12.51 19.94
N LEU A 425 19.58 -11.52 19.04
CA LEU A 425 18.99 -11.64 17.72
C LEU A 425 19.96 -12.33 16.75
N LEU A 426 19.42 -13.01 15.73
CA LEU A 426 20.20 -13.87 14.84
C LEU A 426 20.61 -13.11 13.57
N PHE A 427 21.89 -12.79 13.42
CA PHE A 427 22.42 -12.06 12.26
C PHE A 427 22.20 -12.80 10.94
N GLU A 428 22.32 -14.13 10.93
CA GLU A 428 22.18 -14.97 9.72
C GLU A 428 20.78 -14.86 9.10
N ARG A 429 19.78 -14.44 9.88
CA ARG A 429 18.47 -14.12 9.35
C ARG A 429 18.49 -12.88 8.45
N PHE A 430 19.35 -11.93 8.75
CA PHE A 430 19.52 -10.72 7.97
C PHE A 430 20.39 -10.97 6.75
N LEU A 431 21.57 -11.56 6.95
CA LEU A 431 22.53 -11.82 5.88
C LEU A 431 23.26 -13.14 6.16
N ALA A 432 23.27 -14.05 5.17
CA ALA A 432 23.97 -15.33 5.25
C ALA A 432 24.66 -15.63 3.91
N PRO A 433 25.79 -16.36 3.90
CA PRO A 433 26.51 -16.68 2.66
C PRO A 433 25.70 -17.47 1.63
N GLU A 434 24.73 -18.27 2.09
CA GLU A 434 23.89 -19.13 1.23
C GLU A 434 22.67 -18.39 0.66
N ARG A 435 22.53 -17.08 0.94
CA ARG A 435 21.43 -16.25 0.44
C ARG A 435 21.84 -15.53 -0.84
N ASP A 436 21.04 -15.71 -1.89
CA ASP A 436 21.15 -14.91 -3.11
C ASP A 436 20.65 -13.47 -2.90
N GLY A 437 21.47 -12.50 -3.31
CA GLY A 437 21.12 -11.08 -3.39
C GLY A 437 21.28 -10.28 -2.08
N PRO A 438 21.20 -8.93 -2.16
CA PRO A 438 21.38 -8.05 -1.01
C PRO A 438 20.27 -8.23 0.05
N PRO A 439 20.55 -7.86 1.31
CA PRO A 439 19.52 -7.82 2.34
C PRO A 439 18.51 -6.68 2.06
N ASP A 440 17.29 -6.79 2.59
CA ASP A 440 16.26 -5.73 2.49
C ASP A 440 16.35 -4.89 3.77
N ILE A 441 16.97 -3.70 3.69
CA ILE A 441 16.97 -2.70 4.76
C ILE A 441 15.88 -1.67 4.47
N ASP A 442 14.78 -1.81 5.20
CA ASP A 442 13.68 -0.86 5.20
C ASP A 442 13.97 0.26 6.21
N ILE A 443 13.77 1.52 5.82
CA ILE A 443 13.90 2.68 6.69
C ILE A 443 12.52 3.35 6.83
N ASP A 444 11.98 3.37 8.05
CA ASP A 444 10.84 4.20 8.38
C ASP A 444 11.32 5.63 8.65
N ILE A 445 10.75 6.62 7.96
CA ILE A 445 11.07 8.04 8.00
C ILE A 445 9.80 8.80 8.39
N GLU A 446 9.94 9.93 9.06
CA GLU A 446 8.82 10.86 9.26
C GLU A 446 7.99 11.10 7.99
N SER A 447 6.70 10.84 8.07
CA SER A 447 5.80 10.89 6.91
C SER A 447 5.79 12.23 6.16
N ARG A 448 5.90 13.36 6.88
CA ARG A 448 5.82 14.72 6.29
C ARG A 448 7.13 15.19 5.68
N ARG A 449 8.27 14.69 6.16
CA ARG A 449 9.62 15.08 5.72
C ARG A 449 10.31 14.04 4.85
N ARG A 450 9.65 12.91 4.61
CA ARG A 450 10.12 11.85 3.71
C ARG A 450 10.46 12.35 2.30
N GLU A 451 9.75 13.35 1.81
CA GLU A 451 10.03 13.90 0.47
C GLU A 451 11.45 14.46 0.38
N GLU A 452 11.96 15.10 1.44
CA GLU A 452 13.33 15.63 1.48
C GLU A 452 14.37 14.53 1.25
N VAL A 453 14.15 13.35 1.82
CA VAL A 453 15.05 12.19 1.67
C VAL A 453 14.98 11.63 0.25
N ILE A 454 13.79 11.56 -0.35
CA ILE A 454 13.62 11.14 -1.74
C ILE A 454 14.32 12.11 -2.69
N GLN A 455 14.19 13.42 -2.45
CA GLN A 455 14.87 14.43 -3.27
C GLN A 455 16.39 14.38 -3.12
N HIS A 456 16.92 14.14 -1.91
CA HIS A 456 18.35 13.88 -1.68
C HIS A 456 18.87 12.72 -2.55
N VAL A 457 18.09 11.63 -2.68
CA VAL A 457 18.45 10.53 -3.59
C VAL A 457 18.50 11.00 -5.05
N TYR A 458 17.51 11.77 -5.51
CA TYR A 458 17.51 12.29 -6.88
C TYR A 458 18.63 13.29 -7.14
N GLU A 459 18.96 14.15 -6.19
CA GLU A 459 20.07 15.11 -6.29
C GLU A 459 21.42 14.40 -6.37
N ARG A 460 21.57 13.30 -5.61
CA ARG A 460 22.83 12.53 -5.55
C ARG A 460 23.05 11.64 -6.77
N PHE A 461 22.03 10.88 -7.18
CA PHE A 461 22.19 9.85 -8.23
C PHE A 461 21.58 10.24 -9.59
N GLY A 462 20.68 11.22 -9.61
CA GLY A 462 19.97 11.62 -10.83
C GLY A 462 18.76 10.73 -11.14
N ARG A 463 17.77 11.31 -11.83
CA ARG A 463 16.48 10.65 -12.16
C ARG A 463 16.59 9.55 -13.21
N THR A 464 17.73 9.44 -13.88
CA THR A 464 18.03 8.36 -14.83
C THR A 464 18.62 7.13 -14.15
N HIS A 465 19.11 7.25 -12.92
CA HIS A 465 19.73 6.17 -12.13
C HIS A 465 18.88 5.77 -10.92
N ALA A 466 17.93 6.61 -10.52
CA ALA A 466 17.04 6.35 -9.41
C ALA A 466 15.59 6.75 -9.71
N ALA A 467 14.65 5.93 -9.26
CA ALA A 467 13.21 6.14 -9.42
C ALA A 467 12.41 5.34 -8.39
N GLN A 468 11.19 5.78 -8.06
CA GLN A 468 10.27 4.99 -7.24
C GLN A 468 9.82 3.73 -7.98
N VAL A 469 9.57 2.65 -7.26
CA VAL A 469 8.95 1.44 -7.81
C VAL A 469 7.47 1.69 -8.05
N ALA A 470 6.91 1.13 -9.13
CA ALA A 470 5.49 1.28 -9.40
C ALA A 470 4.63 0.42 -8.48
N ASN A 471 3.34 0.77 -8.44
CA ASN A 471 2.31 -0.14 -7.97
C ASN A 471 1.22 -0.22 -9.05
N VAL A 472 1.06 -1.39 -9.66
CA VAL A 472 0.04 -1.60 -10.69
C VAL A 472 -1.31 -1.81 -9.99
N ILE A 473 -2.18 -0.80 -10.06
CA ILE A 473 -3.49 -0.85 -9.42
C ILE A 473 -4.42 -1.69 -10.29
N SER A 474 -4.78 -2.87 -9.79
CA SER A 474 -5.74 -3.76 -10.44
C SER A 474 -7.18 -3.52 -10.01
N TYR A 475 -8.13 -3.96 -10.84
CA TYR A 475 -9.54 -3.92 -10.54
C TYR A 475 -9.90 -4.78 -9.31
N ARG A 476 -10.56 -4.13 -8.35
CA ARG A 476 -11.19 -4.74 -7.17
C ARG A 476 -12.72 -4.71 -7.32
N PRO A 477 -13.50 -5.52 -6.57
CA PRO A 477 -14.95 -5.64 -6.76
C PRO A 477 -15.71 -4.30 -6.90
N ARG A 478 -15.42 -3.33 -6.04
CA ARG A 478 -16.07 -2.00 -6.07
C ARG A 478 -15.76 -1.19 -7.31
N SER A 479 -14.49 -1.15 -7.74
CA SER A 479 -14.10 -0.40 -8.94
C SER A 479 -14.53 -1.13 -10.21
N ALA A 480 -14.52 -2.47 -10.20
CA ALA A 480 -14.97 -3.30 -11.30
C ALA A 480 -16.46 -3.08 -11.59
N VAL A 481 -17.32 -3.16 -10.56
CA VAL A 481 -18.76 -2.89 -10.71
C VAL A 481 -19.03 -1.46 -11.16
N ARG A 482 -18.32 -0.48 -10.61
CA ARG A 482 -18.49 0.93 -10.99
C ARG A 482 -18.19 1.16 -12.47
N ASP A 483 -17.05 0.65 -12.95
CA ASP A 483 -16.64 0.87 -14.34
C ASP A 483 -17.43 -0.02 -15.32
N ALA A 484 -17.83 -1.24 -14.92
CA ALA A 484 -18.72 -2.09 -15.71
C ALA A 484 -20.11 -1.44 -15.88
N ALA A 485 -20.67 -0.89 -14.79
CA ALA A 485 -21.94 -0.16 -14.85
C ALA A 485 -21.84 1.09 -15.74
N ARG A 486 -20.70 1.80 -15.72
CA ARG A 486 -20.45 2.92 -16.65
C ARG A 486 -20.42 2.45 -18.09
N ALA A 487 -19.66 1.42 -18.42
CA ALA A 487 -19.56 0.89 -19.77
C ALA A 487 -20.93 0.47 -20.32
N LEU A 488 -21.80 -0.05 -19.45
CA LEU A 488 -23.18 -0.43 -19.78
C LEU A 488 -24.20 0.72 -19.73
N GLY A 489 -23.78 1.97 -19.53
CA GLY A 489 -24.64 3.16 -19.66
C GLY A 489 -25.46 3.54 -18.42
N HIS A 490 -25.18 2.99 -17.24
CA HIS A 490 -25.90 3.35 -16.00
C HIS A 490 -25.48 4.72 -15.45
N ASP A 491 -26.38 5.42 -14.75
CA ASP A 491 -26.11 6.75 -14.20
C ASP A 491 -25.15 6.72 -12.98
N VAL A 492 -24.52 7.86 -12.68
CA VAL A 492 -23.52 7.97 -11.59
C VAL A 492 -24.11 7.65 -10.22
N GLY A 493 -25.38 7.97 -9.97
CA GLY A 493 -26.06 7.66 -8.71
C GLY A 493 -26.22 6.15 -8.51
N GLN A 494 -26.66 5.44 -9.55
CA GLN A 494 -26.73 3.97 -9.57
C GLN A 494 -25.35 3.32 -9.39
N GLN A 495 -24.35 3.78 -10.15
CA GLN A 495 -22.97 3.31 -10.05
C GLN A 495 -22.45 3.38 -8.61
N ASP A 496 -22.64 4.53 -7.95
CA ASP A 496 -22.16 4.77 -6.59
C ASP A 496 -22.96 3.96 -5.56
N ALA A 497 -24.27 3.80 -5.75
CA ALA A 497 -25.12 2.97 -4.88
C ALA A 497 -24.67 1.51 -4.91
N TRP A 498 -24.48 0.93 -6.10
CA TRP A 498 -24.04 -0.45 -6.28
C TRP A 498 -22.63 -0.68 -5.76
N SER A 499 -21.68 0.21 -6.06
CA SER A 499 -20.31 0.10 -5.55
C SER A 499 -20.25 0.14 -4.02
N LYS A 500 -21.09 0.97 -3.37
CA LYS A 500 -21.20 1.05 -1.90
C LYS A 500 -21.88 -0.16 -1.27
N SER A 501 -22.75 -0.87 -2.00
CA SER A 501 -23.42 -2.09 -1.51
C SER A 501 -22.45 -3.27 -1.30
N ILE A 502 -21.33 -3.30 -2.04
CA ILE A 502 -20.37 -4.41 -2.04
C ILE A 502 -19.48 -4.36 -0.78
N GLU A 503 -19.48 -5.48 -0.04
CA GLU A 503 -18.58 -5.70 1.09
C GLU A 503 -17.15 -6.03 0.61
N ARG A 504 -16.15 -5.51 1.31
CA ARG A 504 -14.76 -5.37 0.85
C ARG A 504 -14.01 -6.70 0.56
N TRP A 505 -14.57 -7.84 0.98
CA TRP A 505 -13.91 -9.16 0.95
C TRP A 505 -14.75 -10.26 0.28
N GLY A 506 -15.86 -9.92 -0.37
CA GLY A 506 -16.70 -10.89 -1.07
C GLY A 506 -16.24 -11.17 -2.50
N SER A 507 -16.40 -12.42 -2.93
CA SER A 507 -16.57 -12.73 -4.36
C SER A 507 -17.82 -11.99 -4.87
N LEU A 508 -17.79 -11.48 -6.12
CA LEU A 508 -18.92 -10.78 -6.74
C LEU A 508 -20.18 -11.65 -6.77
N ARG A 509 -19.99 -12.97 -6.87
CA ARG A 509 -21.01 -14.01 -6.67
C ARG A 509 -20.66 -14.85 -5.45
N ALA A 510 -21.63 -15.23 -4.63
CA ALA A 510 -21.38 -16.23 -3.59
C ALA A 510 -20.83 -17.53 -4.23
N PRO A 511 -19.95 -18.31 -3.57
CA PRO A 511 -19.44 -19.54 -4.16
C PRO A 511 -20.60 -20.47 -4.54
N ALA A 512 -20.59 -20.96 -5.79
CA ALA A 512 -21.56 -21.92 -6.29
C ALA A 512 -21.60 -23.15 -5.37
N GLN A 513 -22.80 -23.63 -5.02
CA GLN A 513 -22.93 -24.93 -4.38
C GLN A 513 -22.28 -25.98 -5.28
N PRO A 514 -21.44 -26.90 -4.75
CA PRO A 514 -21.02 -28.04 -5.54
C PRO A 514 -22.28 -28.80 -5.96
N THR A 515 -22.58 -28.78 -7.25
CA THR A 515 -23.64 -29.59 -7.83
C THR A 515 -23.30 -31.04 -7.56
N GLY A 516 -24.21 -31.74 -6.87
CA GLY A 516 -23.98 -33.08 -6.36
C GLY A 516 -23.56 -34.05 -7.46
N GLU A 517 -22.33 -34.55 -7.36
CA GLU A 517 -21.98 -35.86 -7.88
C GLU A 517 -22.26 -36.90 -6.78
N ALA A 518 -23.01 -37.93 -7.16
CA ALA A 518 -23.41 -39.02 -6.30
C ALA A 518 -22.24 -39.99 -6.02
N GLY A 519 -22.11 -40.42 -4.76
CA GLY A 519 -21.20 -41.47 -4.28
C GLY A 519 -19.88 -40.90 -3.76
N VAL A 520 -19.38 -41.17 -2.54
CA VAL A 520 -19.42 -42.36 -1.70
C VAL A 520 -19.30 -41.93 -0.24
N GLN A 521 -20.12 -42.48 0.65
CA GLN A 521 -19.97 -42.34 2.09
C GLN A 521 -18.77 -43.16 2.56
N THR A 522 -17.69 -42.51 2.98
CA THR A 522 -16.65 -43.14 3.80
C THR A 522 -16.50 -42.44 5.15
N ARG A 523 -16.61 -43.29 6.19
CA ARG A 523 -16.62 -42.99 7.62
C ARG A 523 -15.28 -42.42 8.09
N THR A 524 -15.26 -41.16 8.53
CA THR A 524 -14.22 -40.66 9.45
C THR A 524 -14.70 -39.42 10.23
N ALA A 525 -15.85 -39.54 10.92
CA ALA A 525 -16.30 -38.56 11.91
C ALA A 525 -16.11 -39.16 13.31
N ALA A 526 -14.88 -39.08 13.84
CA ALA A 526 -14.58 -39.53 15.21
C ALA A 526 -13.50 -38.72 15.94
N ARG A 527 -13.03 -37.58 15.41
CA ARG A 527 -11.92 -36.82 16.04
C ARG A 527 -12.22 -35.37 16.46
N ASP A 528 -13.35 -34.78 16.06
CA ASP A 528 -13.68 -33.37 16.36
C ASP A 528 -14.52 -33.14 17.63
N ARG A 529 -14.76 -34.16 18.46
CA ARG A 529 -15.56 -34.01 19.69
C ARG A 529 -14.82 -33.42 20.90
N ARG A 530 -13.56 -32.96 20.75
CA ARG A 530 -12.79 -32.36 21.86
C ARG A 530 -12.62 -30.84 21.79
N GLN A 531 -13.15 -30.16 20.77
CA GLN A 531 -13.12 -28.68 20.66
C GLN A 531 -14.39 -27.98 21.19
N GLN A 532 -15.36 -28.74 21.70
CA GLN A 532 -16.66 -28.22 22.17
C GLN A 532 -16.71 -27.90 23.68
N GLU A 533 -15.62 -28.04 24.43
CA GLU A 533 -15.63 -27.86 25.91
C GLU A 533 -15.50 -26.41 26.40
N ILE A 534 -15.58 -25.39 25.54
CA ILE A 534 -15.62 -23.96 25.97
C ILE A 534 -17.05 -23.50 26.32
N TRP A 535 -18.07 -24.24 25.92
CA TRP A 535 -19.48 -23.90 26.19
C TRP A 535 -20.14 -25.09 26.87
N GLY A 536 -20.19 -25.07 28.21
CA GLY A 536 -20.89 -26.10 28.99
C GLY A 536 -22.37 -26.23 28.59
N PRO A 537 -22.99 -27.40 28.78
CA PRO A 537 -24.39 -27.60 28.43
C PRO A 537 -25.26 -26.71 29.33
N PRO A 538 -26.34 -26.09 28.81
CA PRO A 538 -27.35 -25.48 29.67
C PRO A 538 -27.97 -26.58 30.53
N THR A 539 -27.96 -26.41 31.85
CA THR A 539 -28.65 -27.32 32.76
C THR A 539 -30.17 -27.16 32.62
N ASP A 540 -30.82 -28.30 32.52
CA ASP A 540 -32.25 -28.49 32.30
C ASP A 540 -33.12 -27.82 33.38
N GLY A 541 -34.06 -27.01 32.90
CA GLY A 541 -35.22 -26.49 33.65
C GLY A 541 -36.35 -26.27 32.66
N ALA A 542 -37.15 -27.32 32.46
CA ALA A 542 -38.15 -27.49 31.41
C ALA A 542 -39.08 -26.28 31.15
N ALA A 543 -39.10 -25.83 29.89
CA ALA A 543 -40.34 -25.64 29.12
C ALA A 543 -40.06 -25.46 27.61
N ASP A 544 -40.64 -26.38 26.84
CA ASP A 544 -41.09 -26.28 25.45
C ASP A 544 -40.03 -26.14 24.33
N ASP A 545 -39.50 -27.27 23.88
CA ASP A 545 -38.77 -27.35 22.61
C ASP A 545 -39.06 -28.66 21.86
N ARG A 546 -39.53 -28.53 20.62
CA ARG A 546 -39.52 -29.57 19.57
C ARG A 546 -39.07 -28.93 18.24
N HIS A 547 -37.78 -28.60 18.16
CA HIS A 547 -36.79 -29.19 17.23
C HIS A 547 -37.32 -29.93 15.98
N ASP A 548 -36.74 -29.83 14.79
CA ASP A 548 -35.62 -29.04 14.26
C ASP A 548 -35.57 -29.32 12.75
N VAL A 549 -35.48 -28.29 11.89
CA VAL A 549 -34.86 -28.44 10.56
C VAL A 549 -34.33 -27.07 10.14
N VAL A 550 -32.99 -26.94 10.16
CA VAL A 550 -32.16 -26.11 9.28
C VAL A 550 -32.95 -25.19 8.33
N PRO A 551 -32.74 -23.85 8.33
CA PRO A 551 -33.22 -23.04 7.23
C PRO A 551 -32.65 -23.59 5.91
N ARG A 552 -33.52 -24.18 5.08
CA ARG A 552 -33.19 -24.76 3.76
C ARG A 552 -32.60 -23.78 2.75
N ARG A 553 -32.45 -22.50 3.10
CA ARG A 553 -31.70 -21.50 2.32
C ARG A 553 -30.57 -20.93 3.15
N ARG A 554 -29.34 -21.18 2.69
CA ARG A 554 -28.18 -20.32 2.99
C ARG A 554 -28.49 -18.89 2.51
N PRO A 555 -27.87 -17.84 3.09
CA PRO A 555 -28.13 -16.47 2.67
C PRO A 555 -27.89 -16.33 1.18
N GLU A 556 -28.86 -15.75 0.51
CA GLU A 556 -28.86 -15.43 -0.89
C GLU A 556 -27.71 -14.46 -1.25
N SER A 557 -27.14 -14.61 -2.45
CA SER A 557 -26.06 -13.76 -2.97
C SER A 557 -26.57 -12.38 -3.40
N ALA A 558 -25.69 -11.42 -3.67
CA ALA A 558 -26.08 -10.08 -4.16
C ALA A 558 -26.95 -10.11 -5.45
N ALA A 559 -26.91 -11.22 -6.20
CA ALA A 559 -27.74 -11.46 -7.38
C ALA A 559 -29.22 -11.78 -7.05
N GLU A 560 -29.51 -12.30 -5.86
CA GLU A 560 -30.85 -12.75 -5.46
C GLU A 560 -31.65 -11.63 -4.74
N GLU A 561 -30.98 -10.58 -4.22
CA GLU A 561 -31.63 -9.37 -3.65
C GLU A 561 -31.95 -8.29 -4.71
N GLY A 562 -31.60 -8.49 -5.98
CA GLY A 562 -31.97 -7.59 -7.09
C GLY A 562 -31.29 -6.22 -7.09
N GLU A 563 -30.20 -6.02 -6.35
CA GLU A 563 -29.54 -4.72 -6.25
C GLU A 563 -28.66 -4.40 -7.48
N ILE A 564 -27.90 -5.35 -8.04
CA ILE A 564 -26.98 -5.13 -9.17
C ILE A 564 -27.38 -6.02 -10.37
N PRO A 565 -27.55 -5.48 -11.59
CA PRO A 565 -27.90 -6.27 -12.77
C PRO A 565 -26.86 -7.34 -13.12
N GLU A 566 -27.31 -8.53 -13.53
CA GLU A 566 -26.44 -9.65 -13.92
C GLU A 566 -25.41 -9.32 -15.03
N PRO A 567 -25.75 -8.54 -16.08
CA PRO A 567 -24.75 -8.10 -17.06
C PRO A 567 -23.61 -7.27 -16.44
N VAL A 568 -23.91 -6.43 -15.44
CA VAL A 568 -22.90 -5.63 -14.73
C VAL A 568 -21.99 -6.54 -13.92
N LEU A 569 -22.54 -7.54 -13.23
CA LEU A 569 -21.75 -8.51 -12.46
C LEU A 569 -20.85 -9.36 -13.37
N ALA A 570 -21.38 -9.87 -14.48
CA ALA A 570 -20.64 -10.70 -15.43
C ALA A 570 -19.46 -9.94 -16.05
N LEU A 571 -19.66 -8.67 -16.43
CA LEU A 571 -18.58 -7.82 -16.94
C LEU A 571 -17.59 -7.45 -15.82
N ALA A 572 -18.06 -7.12 -14.63
CA ALA A 572 -17.21 -6.78 -13.49
C ALA A 572 -16.32 -7.95 -13.06
N GLU A 573 -16.78 -9.20 -13.14
CA GLU A 573 -15.94 -10.38 -12.88
C GLU A 573 -14.77 -10.48 -13.85
N ARG A 574 -14.99 -10.16 -15.13
CA ARG A 574 -13.94 -10.16 -16.16
C ARG A 574 -12.98 -8.99 -16.02
N PHE A 575 -13.40 -7.88 -15.40
CA PHE A 575 -12.50 -6.80 -15.05
C PHE A 575 -11.54 -7.17 -13.92
N LEU A 576 -11.94 -8.05 -12.98
CA LEU A 576 -11.15 -8.35 -11.79
C LEU A 576 -9.71 -8.73 -12.13
N ARG A 577 -8.76 -8.20 -11.36
CA ARG A 577 -7.31 -8.43 -11.49
C ARG A 577 -6.64 -7.80 -12.72
N LEU A 578 -7.39 -7.36 -13.73
CA LEU A 578 -6.80 -6.58 -14.82
C LEU A 578 -6.16 -5.28 -14.28
N PRO A 579 -5.00 -4.88 -14.80
CA PRO A 579 -4.38 -3.60 -14.49
C PRO A 579 -5.27 -2.44 -14.96
N ARG A 580 -5.44 -1.43 -14.10
CA ARG A 580 -6.30 -0.26 -14.36
C ARG A 580 -5.52 1.03 -14.56
N HIS A 581 -4.46 1.24 -13.77
CA HIS A 581 -3.55 2.38 -13.91
C HIS A 581 -2.28 2.17 -13.07
N LEU A 582 -1.23 2.92 -13.41
CA LEU A 582 0.02 2.96 -12.64
C LEU A 582 -0.10 3.89 -11.43
N GLY A 583 0.19 3.36 -10.25
CA GLY A 583 0.39 4.06 -8.99
C GLY A 583 1.87 4.04 -8.55
N ILE A 584 2.15 4.65 -7.42
CA ILE A 584 3.50 4.69 -6.82
C ILE A 584 3.52 3.70 -5.66
N HIS A 585 4.56 2.88 -5.56
CA HIS A 585 4.75 2.03 -4.39
C HIS A 585 4.91 2.89 -3.13
N SER A 586 4.36 2.44 -2.00
CA SER A 586 4.35 3.27 -0.79
C SER A 586 5.73 3.55 -0.21
N GLY A 587 6.77 2.79 -0.57
CA GLY A 587 8.13 2.99 -0.06
C GLY A 587 9.27 2.73 -1.03
N GLY A 588 9.02 1.94 -2.09
CA GLY A 588 10.09 1.28 -2.83
C GLY A 588 10.78 2.23 -3.78
N MET A 589 12.11 2.23 -3.77
CA MET A 589 12.96 3.01 -4.65
C MET A 589 14.12 2.15 -5.16
N VAL A 590 14.46 2.29 -6.43
CA VAL A 590 15.63 1.63 -7.03
C VAL A 590 16.72 2.68 -7.22
N MET A 591 17.98 2.28 -7.00
CA MET A 591 19.18 3.09 -7.23
C MET A 591 20.26 2.23 -7.90
N CYS A 592 20.88 2.73 -8.94
CA CYS A 592 21.81 1.98 -9.79
C CYS A 592 23.11 2.73 -10.08
N ASP A 593 24.20 2.00 -10.34
CA ASP A 593 25.51 2.52 -10.79
C ASP A 593 25.51 3.05 -12.22
N ARG A 594 24.56 2.55 -13.01
CA ARG A 594 24.33 2.90 -14.41
C ARG A 594 22.86 3.31 -14.57
N PRO A 595 22.50 3.98 -15.67
CA PRO A 595 21.13 4.44 -15.87
C PRO A 595 20.12 3.27 -15.76
N VAL A 596 19.20 3.33 -14.80
CA VAL A 596 18.13 2.32 -14.65
C VAL A 596 17.18 2.34 -15.85
N ILE A 597 17.09 3.49 -16.52
CA ILE A 597 16.30 3.70 -17.74
C ILE A 597 16.73 2.84 -18.92
N ASP A 598 17.94 2.26 -18.88
CA ASP A 598 18.43 1.31 -19.87
C ASP A 598 17.79 -0.10 -19.70
N VAL A 599 17.15 -0.34 -18.57
CA VAL A 599 16.55 -1.63 -18.19
C VAL A 599 15.04 -1.53 -18.14
N CYS A 600 14.53 -0.50 -17.46
CA CYS A 600 13.11 -0.22 -17.31
C CYS A 600 12.87 1.28 -17.49
N PRO A 601 11.94 1.71 -18.36
CA PRO A 601 11.67 3.13 -18.52
C PRO A 601 11.14 3.76 -17.23
N VAL A 602 11.45 5.04 -17.07
CA VAL A 602 10.99 5.87 -15.96
C VAL A 602 10.06 6.96 -16.49
N GLU A 603 8.96 7.21 -15.79
CA GLU A 603 8.02 8.28 -16.09
C GLU A 603 7.74 9.17 -14.87
N TRP A 604 7.14 10.34 -15.11
CA TRP A 604 6.70 11.24 -14.05
C TRP A 604 5.54 10.65 -13.28
N ALA A 605 5.62 10.72 -11.96
CA ALA A 605 4.57 10.24 -11.08
C ALA A 605 3.49 11.30 -10.88
N ARG A 606 2.36 10.94 -10.24
CA ARG A 606 1.28 11.91 -9.96
C ARG A 606 1.68 12.91 -8.87
N MET A 607 2.54 12.47 -7.95
CA MET A 607 3.12 13.36 -6.94
C MET A 607 4.22 14.19 -7.61
N GLU A 608 4.16 15.50 -7.41
CA GLU A 608 5.12 16.46 -7.94
C GLU A 608 6.54 16.09 -7.52
N GLY A 609 7.52 16.30 -8.40
CA GLY A 609 8.93 16.03 -8.12
C GLY A 609 9.32 14.55 -8.01
N ARG A 610 8.40 13.60 -8.26
CA ARG A 610 8.69 12.16 -8.22
C ARG A 610 8.68 11.52 -9.61
N THR A 611 9.58 10.57 -9.79
CA THR A 611 9.61 9.67 -10.94
C THR A 611 9.34 8.24 -10.50
N VAL A 612 8.78 7.43 -11.39
CA VAL A 612 8.39 6.04 -11.13
C VAL A 612 8.85 5.15 -12.27
N LEU A 613 9.33 3.96 -11.94
CA LEU A 613 9.57 2.88 -12.91
C LEU A 613 8.24 2.41 -13.48
N GLN A 614 8.24 1.84 -14.68
CA GLN A 614 7.04 1.23 -15.25
C GLN A 614 6.71 -0.15 -14.65
N TRP A 615 7.61 -0.71 -13.83
CA TRP A 615 7.49 -2.04 -13.23
C TRP A 615 7.10 -2.00 -11.76
N ASP A 616 6.32 -2.99 -11.35
CA ASP A 616 5.96 -3.17 -9.94
C ASP A 616 7.07 -3.87 -9.14
N LYS A 617 6.81 -4.10 -7.84
CA LYS A 617 7.76 -4.72 -6.92
C LYS A 617 8.15 -6.15 -7.35
N GLU A 618 7.21 -6.96 -7.82
CA GLU A 618 7.48 -8.35 -8.22
C GLU A 618 8.33 -8.31 -9.51
N ASP A 619 7.94 -7.49 -10.49
CA ASP A 619 8.64 -7.35 -11.77
C ASP A 619 10.08 -6.81 -11.60
N CYS A 620 10.31 -5.82 -10.71
CA CYS A 620 11.65 -5.32 -10.40
C CYS A 620 12.55 -6.39 -9.75
N ALA A 621 12.00 -7.18 -8.83
CA ALA A 621 12.76 -8.23 -8.14
C ALA A 621 13.15 -9.35 -9.10
N ASP A 622 12.22 -9.75 -9.98
CA ASP A 622 12.45 -10.76 -11.00
C ASP A 622 13.47 -10.31 -12.06
N ALA A 623 13.57 -8.99 -12.30
CA ALA A 623 14.61 -8.38 -13.11
C ALA A 623 15.97 -8.21 -12.38
N GLY A 624 16.06 -8.56 -11.10
CA GLY A 624 17.27 -8.45 -10.29
C GLY A 624 17.60 -7.03 -9.80
N LEU A 625 16.66 -6.07 -9.90
CA LEU A 625 16.87 -4.70 -9.42
C LEU A 625 16.84 -4.65 -7.90
N VAL A 626 17.87 -4.01 -7.31
CA VAL A 626 17.95 -3.81 -5.87
C VAL A 626 17.04 -2.66 -5.46
N LYS A 627 16.12 -2.93 -4.54
CA LYS A 627 15.21 -1.94 -3.98
C LYS A 627 15.63 -1.50 -2.58
N PHE A 628 15.23 -0.30 -2.23
CA PHE A 628 15.30 0.29 -0.89
C PHE A 628 13.89 0.77 -0.53
N ASP A 629 13.38 0.39 0.64
CA ASP A 629 12.07 0.87 1.08
C ASP A 629 12.24 2.07 2.02
N LEU A 630 11.94 3.25 1.49
CA LEU A 630 11.87 4.52 2.23
C LEU A 630 10.42 4.76 2.62
N LEU A 631 10.02 4.39 3.84
CA LEU A 631 8.62 4.40 4.26
C LEU A 631 8.28 5.66 5.04
N GLY A 632 7.07 6.19 4.85
CA GLY A 632 6.58 7.32 5.64
C GLY A 632 5.78 6.81 6.84
N LEU A 633 6.20 7.14 8.06
CA LEU A 633 5.53 6.75 9.29
C LEU A 633 5.03 7.97 10.07
N GLY A 634 3.72 8.07 10.24
CA GLY A 634 3.08 9.20 10.93
C GLY A 634 3.51 9.30 12.40
N MET A 635 3.71 8.16 13.07
CA MET A 635 4.13 8.15 14.47
C MET A 635 5.50 8.80 14.69
N LEU A 636 6.45 8.65 13.76
CA LEU A 636 7.74 9.35 13.87
C LEU A 636 7.54 10.87 13.79
N THR A 637 6.63 11.34 12.94
CA THR A 637 6.28 12.77 12.88
C THR A 637 5.65 13.24 14.20
N ALA A 638 4.72 12.46 14.76
CA ALA A 638 4.09 12.79 16.05
C ALA A 638 5.11 12.84 17.19
N LEU A 639 6.04 11.87 17.25
CA LEU A 639 7.11 11.82 18.25
C LEU A 639 8.05 13.02 18.13
N ARG A 640 8.51 13.38 16.91
CA ARG A 640 9.35 14.58 16.72
C ARG A 640 8.64 15.83 17.24
N LEU A 641 7.39 16.06 16.83
CA LEU A 641 6.62 17.22 17.27
C LEU A 641 6.43 17.26 18.79
N ALA A 642 6.20 16.11 19.41
CA ALA A 642 6.10 16.00 20.85
C ALA A 642 7.44 16.32 21.53
N PHE A 643 8.56 15.78 21.04
CA PHE A 643 9.89 16.05 21.59
C PHE A 643 10.28 17.53 21.47
N GLU A 644 10.03 18.16 20.31
CA GLU A 644 10.24 19.61 20.13
C GLU A 644 9.40 20.43 21.11
N SER A 645 8.15 20.00 21.34
CA SER A 645 7.25 20.69 22.27
C SER A 645 7.70 20.55 23.73
N VAL A 646 8.19 19.37 24.13
CA VAL A 646 8.78 19.15 25.46
C VAL A 646 10.04 20.00 25.64
N ALA A 647 10.92 20.05 24.64
CA ALA A 647 12.09 20.92 24.66
C ALA A 647 11.71 22.40 24.78
N GLU A 648 10.70 22.85 24.04
CA GLU A 648 10.22 24.24 24.04
C GLU A 648 9.60 24.66 25.38
N HIS A 649 8.75 23.83 25.99
CA HIS A 649 8.00 24.22 27.19
C HIS A 649 8.64 23.78 28.50
N GLU A 650 9.44 22.73 28.49
CA GLU A 650 10.00 22.11 29.70
C GLU A 650 11.54 22.14 29.71
N GLY A 651 12.19 22.45 28.58
CA GLY A 651 13.65 22.52 28.48
C GLY A 651 14.34 21.15 28.48
N VAL A 652 13.59 20.07 28.24
CA VAL A 652 14.10 18.69 28.22
C VAL A 652 14.26 18.22 26.78
N GLU A 653 15.50 17.96 26.38
CA GLU A 653 15.83 17.41 25.07
C GLU A 653 15.61 15.89 25.06
N LEU A 654 14.59 15.46 24.33
CA LEU A 654 14.27 14.04 24.15
C LEU A 654 14.72 13.57 22.76
N THR A 655 15.26 12.36 22.70
CA THR A 655 15.58 11.70 21.44
C THR A 655 14.96 10.32 21.42
N LEU A 656 14.71 9.78 20.23
CA LEU A 656 14.09 8.47 20.08
C LEU A 656 14.85 7.42 20.91
N HIS A 657 16.18 7.42 20.89
CA HIS A 657 17.02 6.43 21.59
C HIS A 657 17.49 6.85 22.99
N GLY A 658 17.08 8.02 23.48
CA GLY A 658 17.49 8.57 24.77
C GLY A 658 16.47 8.38 25.90
N LEU A 659 15.32 7.75 25.62
CA LEU A 659 14.27 7.56 26.62
C LEU A 659 14.71 6.58 27.72
N PRO A 660 14.34 6.81 29.00
CA PRO A 660 14.61 5.85 30.08
C PRO A 660 14.00 4.48 29.78
N PRO A 661 14.76 3.37 29.85
CA PRO A 661 14.22 2.04 29.62
C PRO A 661 13.48 1.50 30.86
N GLU A 662 12.55 0.57 30.64
CA GLU A 662 11.88 -0.22 31.68
C GLU A 662 11.11 0.62 32.75
N ASP A 663 10.45 1.70 32.35
CA ASP A 663 9.63 2.54 33.23
C ASP A 663 8.34 1.81 33.69
N PRO A 664 8.12 1.58 35.00
CA PRO A 664 6.93 0.91 35.51
C PRO A 664 5.61 1.58 35.12
N ALA A 665 5.58 2.92 35.04
CA ALA A 665 4.34 3.65 34.75
C ALA A 665 3.87 3.44 33.30
N VAL A 666 4.81 3.21 32.38
CA VAL A 666 4.49 2.81 31.00
C VAL A 666 3.79 1.46 30.97
N TYR A 667 4.29 0.50 31.74
CA TYR A 667 3.70 -0.83 31.83
C TYR A 667 2.33 -0.81 32.51
N ASP A 668 2.12 0.06 33.51
CA ASP A 668 0.82 0.24 34.14
C ASP A 668 -0.24 0.76 33.15
N LEU A 669 0.12 1.76 32.33
CA LEU A 669 -0.74 2.26 31.24
C LEU A 669 -1.10 1.16 30.24
N LEU A 670 -0.11 0.35 29.83
CA LEU A 670 -0.33 -0.78 28.93
C LEU A 670 -1.22 -1.85 29.57
N CYS A 671 -0.98 -2.22 30.82
CA CYS A 671 -1.80 -3.19 31.56
C CYS A 671 -3.26 -2.75 31.73
N ALA A 672 -3.49 -1.44 31.85
CA ALA A 672 -4.83 -0.85 31.89
C ALA A 672 -5.52 -0.78 30.51
N ALA A 673 -4.82 -1.14 29.43
CA ALA A 673 -5.25 -0.98 28.04
C ALA A 673 -5.60 0.47 27.67
N ASP A 674 -4.92 1.45 28.27
CA ASP A 674 -5.13 2.87 28.01
C ASP A 674 -4.28 3.35 26.81
N THR A 675 -4.50 2.70 25.67
CA THR A 675 -3.61 2.79 24.50
C THR A 675 -4.21 3.55 23.31
N VAL A 676 -5.23 4.37 23.53
CA VAL A 676 -5.76 5.26 22.48
C VAL A 676 -4.64 6.20 21.99
N GLY A 677 -4.34 6.14 20.70
CA GLY A 677 -3.26 6.92 20.06
C GLY A 677 -1.85 6.34 20.23
N VAL A 678 -1.67 5.28 21.02
CA VAL A 678 -0.38 4.59 21.18
C VAL A 678 -0.09 3.76 19.94
N PHE A 679 1.16 3.78 19.47
CA PHE A 679 1.53 3.09 18.25
C PHE A 679 1.24 1.59 18.31
N GLN A 680 0.71 1.01 17.24
CA GLN A 680 0.47 -0.43 17.04
C GLN A 680 -0.44 -1.15 18.03
N VAL A 681 -0.57 -0.78 19.31
CA VAL A 681 -1.33 -1.50 20.35
C VAL A 681 -2.68 -0.86 20.69
N GLU A 682 -3.25 -0.13 19.73
CA GLU A 682 -4.46 0.68 19.89
C GLU A 682 -5.73 0.01 19.32
N SER A 683 -5.59 -1.13 18.62
CA SER A 683 -6.75 -1.83 18.06
C SER A 683 -7.55 -2.54 19.15
N ARG A 684 -8.85 -2.75 18.89
CA ARG A 684 -9.74 -3.46 19.79
C ARG A 684 -9.17 -4.79 20.32
N ALA A 685 -8.61 -5.60 19.42
CA ALA A 685 -8.13 -6.93 19.78
C ALA A 685 -6.90 -6.86 20.69
N GLN A 686 -6.04 -5.86 20.49
CA GLN A 686 -4.86 -5.60 21.34
C GLN A 686 -5.27 -5.03 22.68
N MET A 687 -6.14 -4.01 22.70
CA MET A 687 -6.70 -3.48 23.95
C MET A 687 -7.42 -4.55 24.78
N SER A 688 -8.05 -5.54 24.15
CA SER A 688 -8.66 -6.66 24.90
C SER A 688 -7.66 -7.70 25.41
N THR A 689 -6.43 -7.70 24.88
CA THR A 689 -5.37 -8.66 25.22
C THR A 689 -4.47 -8.11 26.32
N LEU A 690 -4.15 -6.82 26.27
CA LEU A 690 -3.28 -6.13 27.22
C LEU A 690 -3.62 -6.40 28.70
N PRO A 691 -4.89 -6.33 29.17
CA PRO A 691 -5.22 -6.62 30.57
C PRO A 691 -5.02 -8.09 30.95
N ARG A 692 -5.01 -8.99 29.96
CA ARG A 692 -4.83 -10.43 30.13
C ARG A 692 -3.35 -10.79 30.14
N LEU A 693 -2.57 -10.15 29.25
CA LEU A 693 -1.13 -10.33 29.12
C LEU A 693 -0.39 -9.72 30.31
N GLN A 694 -0.83 -8.55 30.82
CA GLN A 694 -0.15 -7.81 31.89
C GLN A 694 1.35 -7.57 31.59
N PRO A 695 1.70 -6.83 30.53
CA PRO A 695 3.10 -6.59 30.17
C PRO A 695 3.87 -5.89 31.30
N ARG A 696 5.03 -6.41 31.70
CA ARG A 696 5.89 -5.87 32.77
C ARG A 696 7.35 -5.68 32.38
N CYS A 697 7.74 -6.06 31.18
CA CYS A 697 9.05 -5.78 30.62
C CYS A 697 8.97 -5.46 29.13
N PHE A 698 10.06 -4.94 28.56
CA PHE A 698 10.06 -4.54 27.14
C PHE A 698 9.74 -5.70 26.20
N TYR A 699 10.17 -6.93 26.56
CA TYR A 699 9.89 -8.11 25.75
C TYR A 699 8.39 -8.45 25.69
N ASP A 700 7.59 -8.11 26.71
CA ASP A 700 6.15 -8.34 26.66
C ASP A 700 5.47 -7.44 25.62
N ILE A 701 6.02 -6.24 25.37
CA ILE A 701 5.58 -5.36 24.27
C ILE A 701 5.91 -6.01 22.92
N VAL A 702 7.11 -6.60 22.78
CA VAL A 702 7.51 -7.34 21.57
C VAL A 702 6.53 -8.48 21.29
N ILE A 703 6.12 -9.20 22.34
CA ILE A 703 5.13 -10.27 22.25
C ILE A 703 3.75 -9.71 21.86
N GLU A 704 3.27 -8.64 22.49
CA GLU A 704 1.96 -8.05 22.19
C GLU A 704 1.85 -7.65 20.70
N VAL A 705 2.90 -7.06 20.14
CA VAL A 705 2.99 -6.69 18.72
C VAL A 705 2.93 -7.90 17.78
N ALA A 706 3.39 -9.07 18.25
CA ALA A 706 3.43 -10.31 17.48
C ALA A 706 2.18 -11.19 17.66
N LEU A 707 1.59 -11.18 18.85
CA LEU A 707 0.58 -12.15 19.29
C LEU A 707 -0.78 -11.94 18.61
N ILE A 708 -1.23 -10.69 18.47
CA ILE A 708 -2.56 -10.37 17.94
C ILE A 708 -2.53 -10.25 16.41
N ARG A 709 -2.43 -11.41 15.76
CA ARG A 709 -2.37 -11.57 14.29
C ARG A 709 -3.15 -12.80 13.83
N PRO A 710 -3.59 -12.87 12.56
CA PRO A 710 -4.37 -14.00 12.04
C PRO A 710 -3.74 -15.37 12.33
N GLY A 711 -2.41 -15.48 12.21
CA GLY A 711 -1.67 -16.72 12.47
C GLY A 711 -1.78 -17.27 13.87
N PRO A 712 -1.20 -16.59 14.87
CA PRO A 712 -1.31 -17.05 16.26
C PRO A 712 -2.76 -17.24 16.72
N ILE A 713 -3.71 -16.44 16.21
CA ILE A 713 -5.15 -16.60 16.50
C ILE A 713 -5.70 -17.90 15.92
N GLN A 714 -5.47 -18.17 14.62
CA GLN A 714 -5.94 -19.39 13.95
C GLN A 714 -5.19 -20.65 14.42
N GLY A 715 -3.91 -20.52 14.74
CA GLY A 715 -3.08 -21.58 15.30
C GLY A 715 -3.39 -21.90 16.77
N GLY A 716 -4.29 -21.14 17.41
CA GLY A 716 -4.69 -21.35 18.80
C GLY A 716 -3.58 -21.07 19.81
N SER A 717 -2.58 -20.27 19.45
CA SER A 717 -1.38 -20.02 20.26
C SER A 717 -1.51 -18.85 21.24
N VAL A 718 -2.49 -17.96 21.03
CA VAL A 718 -2.72 -16.78 21.90
C VAL A 718 -3.05 -17.18 23.33
N HIS A 719 -4.01 -18.09 23.52
CA HIS A 719 -4.45 -18.51 24.85
C HIS A 719 -3.35 -19.24 25.63
N PRO A 720 -2.69 -20.29 25.08
CA PRO A 720 -1.61 -20.97 25.78
C PRO A 720 -0.49 -20.04 26.23
N TYR A 721 -0.12 -19.04 25.41
CA TYR A 721 0.90 -18.08 25.81
C TYR A 721 0.47 -17.26 27.02
N ILE A 722 -0.72 -16.66 26.97
CA ILE A 722 -1.25 -15.81 28.04
C ILE A 722 -1.42 -16.61 29.34
N GLU A 723 -1.97 -17.83 29.28
CA GLU A 723 -2.15 -18.68 30.46
C GLU A 723 -0.83 -19.07 31.12
N ARG A 724 0.21 -19.35 30.32
CA ARG A 724 1.55 -19.68 30.82
C ARG A 724 2.27 -18.45 31.37
N HIS A 725 2.14 -17.30 30.70
CA HIS A 725 2.69 -16.04 31.17
C HIS A 725 2.08 -15.62 32.51
N ALA A 726 0.77 -15.83 32.67
CA ALA A 726 0.05 -15.61 33.93
C ALA A 726 0.29 -16.69 34.99
N GLY A 727 1.08 -17.74 34.71
CA GLY A 727 1.36 -18.83 35.63
C GLY A 727 0.18 -19.77 35.92
N ARG A 728 -0.90 -19.70 35.13
CA ARG A 728 -2.10 -20.56 35.27
C ARG A 728 -1.95 -21.92 34.58
N GLU A 729 -1.08 -22.01 33.58
CA GLU A 729 -0.69 -23.26 32.92
C GLU A 729 0.83 -23.48 33.06
N PRO A 730 1.32 -24.69 33.36
CA PRO A 730 2.76 -24.97 33.37
C PRO A 730 3.35 -24.88 31.96
N VAL A 731 4.55 -24.32 31.84
CA VAL A 731 5.30 -24.29 30.58
C VAL A 731 5.68 -25.73 30.19
N THR A 732 5.21 -26.16 29.02
CA THR A 732 5.51 -27.48 28.47
C THR A 732 6.07 -27.36 27.06
N TYR A 733 6.98 -28.28 26.74
CA TYR A 733 7.59 -28.41 25.42
C TYR A 733 7.20 -29.75 24.81
N LEU A 734 7.02 -29.79 23.49
CA LEU A 734 6.75 -31.06 22.79
C LEU A 734 7.94 -32.03 22.87
N HIS A 735 9.15 -31.50 23.04
CA HIS A 735 10.38 -32.27 23.22
C HIS A 735 11.44 -31.41 23.94
N PRO A 736 12.32 -31.98 24.79
CA PRO A 736 13.37 -31.21 25.49
C PRO A 736 14.28 -30.39 24.56
N LEU A 737 14.54 -30.88 23.33
CA LEU A 737 15.34 -30.15 22.33
C LEU A 737 14.74 -28.81 21.91
N LEU A 738 13.44 -28.61 22.10
CA LEU A 738 12.75 -27.35 21.74
C LEU A 738 12.80 -26.30 22.84
N GLU A 739 13.28 -26.64 24.04
CA GLU A 739 13.36 -25.70 25.16
C GLU A 739 14.24 -24.50 24.79
N LYS A 740 15.39 -24.76 24.17
CA LYS A 740 16.32 -23.70 23.75
C LYS A 740 15.70 -22.68 22.78
N SER A 741 14.84 -23.13 21.86
CA SER A 741 14.21 -22.26 20.85
C SER A 741 12.92 -21.59 21.35
N LEU A 742 12.20 -22.23 22.26
CA LEU A 742 10.86 -21.79 22.69
C LEU A 742 10.80 -21.27 24.14
N ALA A 743 11.88 -21.32 24.91
CA ALA A 743 11.88 -20.86 26.31
C ALA A 743 11.46 -19.39 26.43
N LYS A 744 11.97 -18.51 25.56
CA LYS A 744 11.60 -17.09 25.53
C LYS A 744 10.10 -16.87 25.33
N THR A 745 9.43 -17.79 24.63
CA THR A 745 8.00 -17.71 24.33
C THR A 745 7.18 -18.78 25.06
N LEU A 746 7.69 -19.26 26.20
CA LEU A 746 6.98 -20.17 27.10
C LEU A 746 6.46 -21.44 26.40
N GLY A 747 7.26 -22.00 25.50
CA GLY A 747 6.90 -23.23 24.75
C GLY A 747 5.92 -23.01 23.59
N VAL A 748 5.61 -21.76 23.24
CA VAL A 748 4.68 -21.42 22.15
C VAL A 748 5.47 -20.82 20.99
N PRO A 749 5.47 -21.41 19.78
CA PRO A 749 6.13 -20.79 18.63
C PRO A 749 5.37 -19.51 18.22
N LEU A 750 6.08 -18.39 18.07
CA LEU A 750 5.51 -17.10 17.64
C LEU A 750 6.26 -16.48 16.46
N PHE A 751 7.60 -16.63 16.44
CA PHE A 751 8.46 -15.97 15.48
C PHE A 751 9.05 -16.91 14.43
N GLN A 752 9.37 -16.37 13.24
CA GLN A 752 10.00 -17.13 12.15
C GLN A 752 11.38 -17.68 12.56
N GLU A 753 12.14 -16.88 13.29
CA GLU A 753 13.45 -17.17 13.87
C GLU A 753 13.39 -18.43 14.73
N GLN A 754 12.33 -18.57 15.52
CA GLN A 754 12.13 -19.75 16.36
C GLN A 754 11.84 -20.99 15.53
N LEU A 755 11.06 -20.89 14.46
CA LEU A 755 10.75 -22.03 13.59
C LEU A 755 12.02 -22.54 12.90
N MET A 756 12.91 -21.63 12.47
CA MET A 756 14.24 -21.98 11.96
C MET A 756 15.08 -22.68 13.04
N GLN A 757 15.14 -22.12 14.24
CA GLN A 757 15.91 -22.69 15.36
C GLN A 757 15.37 -24.05 15.80
N MET A 758 14.04 -24.25 15.79
CA MET A 758 13.41 -25.55 16.05
C MET A 758 13.84 -26.60 15.03
N ALA A 759 13.89 -26.26 13.74
CA ALA A 759 14.34 -27.18 12.69
C ALA A 759 15.83 -27.55 12.85
N ILE A 760 16.66 -26.59 13.26
CA ILE A 760 18.08 -26.83 13.55
C ILE A 760 18.23 -27.74 14.77
N ASP A 761 17.65 -27.37 15.91
CA ASP A 761 17.83 -28.07 17.18
C ASP A 761 17.21 -29.47 17.18
N ALA A 762 16.03 -29.63 16.55
CA ALA A 762 15.29 -30.89 16.55
C ALA A 762 15.57 -31.79 15.33
N ALA A 763 15.99 -31.25 14.18
CA ALA A 763 16.11 -32.03 12.93
C ALA A 763 17.49 -31.98 12.25
N ASP A 764 18.50 -31.37 12.88
CA ASP A 764 19.82 -31.09 12.29
C ASP A 764 19.70 -30.45 10.91
N PHE A 765 18.82 -29.45 10.77
CA PHE A 765 18.85 -28.62 9.58
C PHE A 765 20.11 -27.77 9.60
N THR A 766 20.75 -27.62 8.45
CA THR A 766 21.75 -26.57 8.26
C THR A 766 21.07 -25.19 8.27
N PRO A 767 21.79 -24.09 8.53
CA PRO A 767 21.24 -22.74 8.40
C PRO A 767 20.55 -22.50 7.05
N ALA A 768 21.13 -23.04 5.95
CA ALA A 768 20.54 -22.98 4.62
C ALA A 768 19.23 -23.78 4.49
N GLU A 769 19.16 -25.00 5.03
CA GLU A 769 17.92 -25.78 5.04
C GLU A 769 16.82 -25.09 5.89
N ALA A 770 17.20 -24.43 6.99
CA ALA A 770 16.28 -23.67 7.83
C ALA A 770 15.76 -22.40 7.12
N ASP A 771 16.60 -21.71 6.34
CA ASP A 771 16.14 -20.60 5.49
C ASP A 771 15.21 -21.09 4.37
N GLN A 772 15.50 -22.24 3.75
CA GLN A 772 14.61 -22.85 2.76
C GLN A 772 13.23 -23.17 3.35
N LEU A 773 13.19 -23.68 4.59
CA LEU A 773 11.94 -23.88 5.33
C LEU A 773 11.18 -22.56 5.49
N ARG A 774 11.84 -21.48 5.93
CA ARG A 774 11.23 -20.14 6.02
C ARG A 774 10.70 -19.64 4.66
N ARG A 775 11.45 -19.82 3.57
CA ARG A 775 11.00 -19.41 2.22
C ARG A 775 9.83 -20.23 1.71
N ALA A 776 9.79 -21.52 2.05
CA ALA A 776 8.64 -22.36 1.77
C ALA A 776 7.39 -21.78 2.45
N MET A 777 7.52 -21.36 3.70
CA MET A 777 6.44 -20.77 4.51
C MET A 777 5.89 -19.47 3.91
N GLY A 778 6.75 -18.54 3.47
CA GLY A 778 6.32 -17.24 2.93
C GLY A 778 5.79 -17.23 1.49
N SER A 779 5.60 -18.39 0.84
CA SER A 779 5.27 -18.46 -0.59
C SER A 779 3.76 -18.63 -0.85
N LYS A 780 3.28 -18.15 -2.02
CA LYS A 780 1.90 -18.38 -2.50
C LYS A 780 1.53 -19.88 -2.60
N ARG A 781 2.52 -20.79 -2.57
CA ARG A 781 2.39 -22.27 -2.58
C ARG A 781 3.01 -22.90 -1.33
N SER A 782 2.76 -22.32 -0.15
CA SER A 782 3.36 -22.73 1.12
C SER A 782 3.14 -24.21 1.45
N ALA A 783 1.91 -24.69 1.27
CA ALA A 783 1.53 -26.07 1.57
C ALA A 783 2.32 -27.12 0.76
N GLU A 784 2.51 -26.89 -0.55
CA GLU A 784 3.24 -27.82 -1.44
C GLU A 784 4.74 -27.86 -1.07
N ARG A 785 5.35 -26.69 -0.86
CA ARG A 785 6.78 -26.58 -0.53
C ARG A 785 7.10 -27.13 0.86
N MET A 786 6.23 -26.88 1.84
CA MET A 786 6.35 -27.46 3.18
C MET A 786 6.26 -28.99 3.14
N GLN A 787 5.39 -29.54 2.28
CA GLN A 787 5.26 -30.98 2.12
C GLN A 787 6.54 -31.61 1.55
N ALA A 788 7.21 -30.94 0.62
CA ALA A 788 8.48 -31.41 0.05
C ALA A 788 9.61 -31.51 1.10
N LEU A 789 9.61 -30.65 2.12
CA LEU A 789 10.62 -30.66 3.19
C LEU A 789 10.29 -31.65 4.33
N ARG A 790 9.07 -32.22 4.34
CA ARG A 790 8.58 -33.07 5.43
C ARG A 790 9.47 -34.29 5.66
N GLU A 791 9.84 -35.02 4.61
CA GLU A 791 10.64 -36.25 4.76
C GLU A 791 11.99 -35.97 5.43
N ARG A 792 12.69 -34.92 4.98
CA ARG A 792 13.97 -34.50 5.52
C ARG A 792 13.87 -34.05 6.99
N LEU A 793 12.82 -33.32 7.34
CA LEU A 793 12.55 -32.88 8.72
C LEU A 793 12.24 -34.07 9.63
N MET A 794 11.34 -34.95 9.20
CA MET A 794 10.92 -36.13 9.99
C MET A 794 12.05 -37.12 10.21
N ALA A 795 12.92 -37.31 9.21
CA ALA A 795 14.12 -38.14 9.33
C ALA A 795 15.16 -37.53 10.29
N GLY A 796 15.34 -36.21 10.25
CA GLY A 796 16.20 -35.49 11.19
C GLY A 796 15.74 -35.64 12.64
N MET A 797 14.46 -35.39 12.89
CA MET A 797 13.86 -35.55 14.21
C MET A 797 13.94 -37.00 14.72
N ALA A 798 13.81 -37.99 13.84
CA ALA A 798 13.99 -39.39 14.22
C ALA A 798 15.41 -39.67 14.74
N ARG A 799 16.45 -39.16 14.03
CA ARG A 799 17.85 -39.34 14.43
C ARG A 799 18.18 -38.70 15.78
N LYS A 800 17.50 -37.60 16.11
CA LYS A 800 17.62 -36.89 17.39
C LYS A 800 16.80 -37.49 18.53
N GLY A 801 16.11 -38.60 18.28
CA GLY A 801 15.34 -39.33 19.30
C GLY A 801 13.96 -38.75 19.60
N VAL A 802 13.40 -37.90 18.72
CA VAL A 802 12.03 -37.38 18.89
C VAL A 802 11.02 -38.47 18.52
N ASP A 803 10.07 -38.74 19.41
CA ASP A 803 9.05 -39.79 19.23
C ASP A 803 8.10 -39.51 18.05
N GLY A 804 7.39 -40.54 17.57
CA GLY A 804 6.52 -40.43 16.39
C GLY A 804 5.39 -39.41 16.52
N ASP A 805 4.75 -39.35 17.69
CA ASP A 805 3.62 -38.46 17.93
C ASP A 805 4.08 -37.00 18.09
N ALA A 806 5.21 -36.76 18.76
CA ALA A 806 5.81 -35.44 18.89
C ALA A 806 6.28 -34.91 17.53
N ARG A 807 6.87 -35.75 16.67
CA ARG A 807 7.31 -35.37 15.32
C ARG A 807 6.17 -34.83 14.45
N GLU A 808 5.05 -35.52 14.42
CA GLU A 808 3.86 -35.06 13.65
C GLU A 808 3.31 -33.76 14.23
N LYS A 809 3.21 -33.64 15.57
CA LYS A 809 2.75 -32.40 16.22
C LYS A 809 3.68 -31.20 15.94
N ILE A 810 5.00 -31.43 15.92
CA ILE A 810 5.97 -30.39 15.58
C ILE A 810 5.78 -29.94 14.13
N PHE A 811 5.66 -30.89 13.19
CA PHE A 811 5.43 -30.56 11.78
C PHE A 811 4.09 -29.82 11.57
N ASP A 812 3.01 -30.26 12.20
CA ASP A 812 1.70 -29.60 12.12
C ASP A 812 1.75 -28.17 12.66
N LYS A 813 2.48 -27.94 13.76
CA LYS A 813 2.71 -26.57 14.28
C LYS A 813 3.52 -25.73 13.30
N LEU A 814 4.62 -26.24 12.75
CA LEU A 814 5.40 -25.51 11.74
C LEU A 814 4.52 -25.16 10.52
N LYS A 815 3.69 -26.10 10.06
CA LYS A 815 2.76 -25.88 8.94
C LYS A 815 1.69 -24.84 9.25
N ALA A 816 1.05 -24.90 10.42
CA ALA A 816 0.02 -23.94 10.82
C ALA A 816 0.58 -22.50 10.95
N PHE A 817 1.86 -22.38 11.32
CA PHE A 817 2.56 -21.10 11.42
C PHE A 817 3.13 -20.60 10.09
N ALA A 818 3.25 -21.46 9.08
CA ALA A 818 3.87 -21.13 7.79
C ALA A 818 3.22 -19.92 7.11
N ASP A 819 1.89 -19.83 7.17
CA ASP A 819 1.14 -18.78 6.48
C ASP A 819 1.20 -17.42 7.20
N PHE A 820 1.76 -17.35 8.42
CA PHE A 820 1.58 -16.17 9.29
C PHE A 820 2.72 -15.86 10.28
N GLY A 821 3.85 -16.57 10.22
CA GLY A 821 4.99 -16.32 11.11
C GLY A 821 5.48 -14.87 11.02
N PHE A 822 5.79 -14.26 12.16
CA PHE A 822 6.23 -12.87 12.24
C PHE A 822 7.75 -12.78 12.53
N PRO A 823 8.50 -11.84 11.93
CA PRO A 823 9.91 -11.64 12.29
C PRO A 823 10.06 -11.05 13.70
N GLU A 824 10.82 -11.70 14.57
CA GLU A 824 11.13 -11.21 15.92
C GLU A 824 11.83 -9.84 15.85
N SER A 825 12.81 -9.70 14.97
CA SER A 825 13.56 -8.45 14.82
C SER A 825 12.68 -7.25 14.42
N HIS A 826 11.65 -7.50 13.60
CA HIS A 826 10.66 -6.48 13.22
C HIS A 826 9.73 -6.13 14.39
N ALA A 827 9.37 -7.13 15.21
CA ALA A 827 8.61 -6.91 16.44
C ALA A 827 9.35 -5.97 17.41
N TYR A 828 10.66 -6.19 17.60
CA TYR A 828 11.52 -5.31 18.41
C TYR A 828 11.50 -3.86 17.92
N SER A 829 11.66 -3.63 16.61
CA SER A 829 11.67 -2.26 16.05
C SER A 829 10.35 -1.53 16.35
N PHE A 830 9.21 -2.20 16.25
CA PHE A 830 7.90 -1.60 16.51
C PHE A 830 7.58 -1.46 17.99
N ALA A 831 7.99 -2.42 18.83
CA ALA A 831 7.85 -2.34 20.28
C ALA A 831 8.52 -1.09 20.85
N PHE A 832 9.62 -0.64 20.23
CA PHE A 832 10.27 0.59 20.62
C PHE A 832 9.37 1.82 20.45
N LEU A 833 8.65 1.91 19.32
CA LEU A 833 7.71 3.00 19.07
C LEU A 833 6.46 2.92 19.96
N VAL A 834 6.01 1.70 20.30
CA VAL A 834 4.97 1.49 21.32
C VAL A 834 5.42 2.07 22.65
N TYR A 835 6.64 1.73 23.08
CA TYR A 835 7.22 2.24 24.33
C TYR A 835 7.36 3.75 24.31
N ALA A 836 7.95 4.34 23.26
CA ALA A 836 8.15 5.78 23.15
C ALA A 836 6.83 6.57 23.16
N SER A 837 5.82 6.11 22.42
CA SER A 837 4.50 6.76 22.41
C SER A 837 3.75 6.61 23.74
N SER A 838 3.88 5.46 24.41
CA SER A 838 3.32 5.25 25.75
C SER A 838 4.02 6.11 26.81
N TRP A 839 5.35 6.22 26.75
CA TRP A 839 6.14 7.03 27.67
C TRP A 839 5.76 8.51 27.60
N LEU A 840 5.58 9.05 26.39
CA LEU A 840 5.06 10.42 26.21
C LEU A 840 3.63 10.57 26.73
N LYS A 841 2.75 9.58 26.53
CA LYS A 841 1.38 9.65 27.06
C LYS A 841 1.36 9.68 28.59
N VAL A 842 2.28 8.97 29.25
CA VAL A 842 2.42 8.98 30.72
C VAL A 842 2.98 10.30 31.23
N HIS A 843 4.11 10.75 30.68
CA HIS A 843 4.90 11.84 31.29
C HIS A 843 4.61 13.22 30.69
N HIS A 844 4.24 13.28 29.40
CA HIS A 844 4.03 14.53 28.67
C HIS A 844 2.74 14.47 27.81
N PRO A 845 1.56 14.25 28.41
CA PRO A 845 0.33 13.96 27.68
C PRO A 845 -0.08 15.11 26.74
N ALA A 846 0.14 16.37 27.11
CA ALA A 846 -0.15 17.52 26.24
C ALA A 846 0.67 17.47 24.94
N ALA A 847 1.98 17.20 25.03
CA ALA A 847 2.85 17.05 23.87
C ALA A 847 2.49 15.83 23.01
N PHE A 848 2.11 14.72 23.65
CA PHE A 848 1.63 13.51 22.97
C PHE A 848 0.40 13.79 22.09
N TYR A 849 -0.66 14.37 22.67
CA TYR A 849 -1.89 14.66 21.92
C TYR A 849 -1.71 15.75 20.87
N ALA A 850 -0.93 16.79 21.17
CA ALA A 850 -0.58 17.82 20.17
C ALA A 850 0.14 17.21 18.97
N GLY A 851 1.15 16.35 19.21
CA GLY A 851 1.88 15.64 18.16
C GLY A 851 0.98 14.72 17.33
N LEU A 852 0.08 13.97 17.96
CA LEU A 852 -0.88 13.10 17.26
C LEU A 852 -1.86 13.86 16.38
N LEU A 853 -2.40 14.99 16.86
CA LEU A 853 -3.32 15.84 16.10
C LEU A 853 -2.60 16.54 14.95
N ALA A 854 -1.37 17.00 15.16
CA ALA A 854 -0.54 17.64 14.15
C ALA A 854 -0.03 16.69 13.05
N ALA A 855 0.05 15.39 13.33
CA ALA A 855 0.49 14.37 12.38
C ALA A 855 -0.66 13.68 11.62
N GLN A 856 -1.91 14.12 11.79
CA GLN A 856 -3.06 13.57 11.05
C GLN A 856 -2.96 13.84 9.54
N PRO A 857 -3.47 12.92 8.68
CA PRO A 857 -4.20 11.71 9.01
C PRO A 857 -3.30 10.52 9.37
N MET A 858 -3.47 9.95 10.59
CA MET A 858 -2.76 8.74 11.03
C MET A 858 -3.51 8.04 12.18
N GLY A 859 -3.01 6.87 12.59
CA GLY A 859 -3.55 6.12 13.73
C GLY A 859 -4.94 5.53 13.50
N PHE A 860 -5.44 4.81 14.49
CA PHE A 860 -6.73 4.13 14.46
C PHE A 860 -7.91 5.09 14.71
N TYR A 861 -7.74 6.05 15.61
CA TYR A 861 -8.81 6.91 16.12
C TYR A 861 -9.02 8.21 15.31
N SER A 862 -10.20 8.82 15.47
CA SER A 862 -10.54 10.12 14.88
C SER A 862 -9.94 11.27 15.71
N PRO A 863 -9.71 12.46 15.14
CA PRO A 863 -9.32 13.64 15.92
C PRO A 863 -10.26 13.94 17.09
N GLN A 864 -11.58 13.72 16.92
CA GLN A 864 -12.57 13.87 18.00
C GLN A 864 -12.32 12.87 19.15
N SER A 865 -12.07 11.61 18.83
CA SER A 865 -11.80 10.58 19.84
C SER A 865 -10.48 10.85 20.58
N LEU A 866 -9.46 11.37 19.87
CA LEU A 866 -8.19 11.79 20.48
C LEU A 866 -8.38 12.99 21.41
N ALA A 867 -9.19 13.98 21.02
CA ALA A 867 -9.51 15.12 21.87
C ALA A 867 -10.33 14.71 23.11
N ALA A 868 -11.25 13.74 22.96
CA ALA A 868 -11.98 13.17 24.08
C ALA A 868 -11.05 12.40 25.03
N ASP A 869 -10.08 11.65 24.49
CA ASP A 869 -9.07 10.95 25.29
C ASP A 869 -8.15 11.91 26.05
N ALA A 870 -7.70 12.98 25.40
CA ALA A 870 -6.94 14.05 26.03
C ALA A 870 -7.68 14.62 27.25
N ARG A 871 -8.99 14.88 27.11
CA ARG A 871 -9.83 15.39 28.20
C ARG A 871 -9.94 14.41 29.37
N ARG A 872 -10.06 13.11 29.10
CA ARG A 872 -10.06 12.07 30.14
C ARG A 872 -8.72 12.01 30.90
N HIS A 873 -7.64 12.45 30.26
CA HIS A 873 -6.32 12.57 30.87
C HIS A 873 -6.03 13.97 31.46
N GLY A 874 -7.06 14.81 31.61
CA GLY A 874 -6.90 16.16 32.17
C GLY A 874 -6.21 17.16 31.25
N VAL A 875 -6.02 16.84 29.97
CA VAL A 875 -5.44 17.75 28.98
C VAL A 875 -6.56 18.50 28.27
N GLN A 876 -6.54 19.83 28.39
CA GLN A 876 -7.49 20.70 27.69
C GLN A 876 -7.12 20.79 26.20
N VAL A 877 -8.12 20.71 25.33
CA VAL A 877 -7.98 20.99 23.90
C VAL A 877 -8.66 22.32 23.61
N LEU A 878 -7.94 23.23 22.96
CA LEU A 878 -8.38 24.58 22.64
C LEU A 878 -8.72 24.70 21.15
N ARG A 879 -9.68 25.59 20.85
CA ARG A 879 -10.08 25.94 19.49
C ARG A 879 -8.91 26.56 18.71
N PRO A 880 -8.90 26.50 17.38
CA PRO A 880 -7.97 27.31 16.60
C PRO A 880 -8.19 28.79 16.92
N ASP A 881 -7.16 29.60 16.73
CA ASP A 881 -7.14 31.05 16.93
C ASP A 881 -6.04 31.66 16.06
N VAL A 882 -6.35 32.71 15.29
CA VAL A 882 -5.41 33.30 14.32
C VAL A 882 -4.22 34.02 14.96
N ASN A 883 -4.33 34.45 16.21
CA ASN A 883 -3.26 35.10 16.96
C ASN A 883 -2.44 34.09 17.79
N ALA A 884 -3.01 32.98 18.26
CA ALA A 884 -2.29 31.99 19.08
C ALA A 884 -1.81 30.75 18.31
N SER A 885 -2.58 30.25 17.34
CA SER A 885 -2.33 28.92 16.75
C SER A 885 -1.12 28.90 15.83
N ARG A 886 -0.44 27.76 15.74
CA ARG A 886 0.47 27.44 14.63
C ARG A 886 -0.33 26.85 13.46
N ALA A 887 0.33 26.57 12.35
CA ALA A 887 -0.31 25.90 11.23
C ALA A 887 -0.81 24.51 11.65
N GLN A 888 0.06 23.75 12.32
CA GLN A 888 -0.28 22.47 12.93
C GLN A 888 -0.67 22.62 14.41
N ALA A 889 -1.30 21.60 14.98
CA ALA A 889 -1.60 21.59 16.41
C ALA A 889 -0.30 21.71 17.22
N CYS A 890 -0.35 22.42 18.34
CA CYS A 890 0.81 22.65 19.19
C CYS A 890 0.41 22.65 20.67
N VAL A 891 1.40 22.60 21.55
CA VAL A 891 1.17 22.85 22.97
C VAL A 891 1.11 24.36 23.21
N GLU A 892 0.26 24.76 24.14
CA GLU A 892 0.13 26.12 24.62
C GLU A 892 0.19 26.11 26.15
N ARG A 893 0.95 27.04 26.72
CA ARG A 893 0.99 27.25 28.16
C ARG A 893 -0.09 28.25 28.54
N LEU A 894 -1.03 27.83 29.39
CA LEU A 894 -2.10 28.67 29.91
C LEU A 894 -1.58 29.61 31.00
N GLU A 895 -2.39 30.62 31.35
CA GLU A 895 -2.06 31.61 32.38
C GLU A 895 -1.83 31.00 33.77
N ASP A 896 -2.49 29.88 34.06
CA ASP A 896 -2.32 29.11 35.31
C ASP A 896 -1.05 28.22 35.32
N GLY A 897 -0.28 28.25 34.22
CA GLY A 897 0.94 27.48 34.04
C GLY A 897 0.72 26.07 33.50
N SER A 898 -0.52 25.59 33.38
CA SER A 898 -0.83 24.28 32.79
C SER A 898 -0.58 24.25 31.29
N LEU A 899 -0.40 23.05 30.74
CA LEU A 899 -0.20 22.84 29.30
C LEU A 899 -1.48 22.30 28.66
N ALA A 900 -1.89 22.95 27.57
CA ALA A 900 -3.06 22.59 26.78
C ALA A 900 -2.66 22.33 25.33
N VAL A 901 -3.53 21.65 24.58
CA VAL A 901 -3.36 21.41 23.15
C VAL A 901 -4.12 22.46 22.36
N ARG A 902 -3.42 23.31 21.62
CA ARG A 902 -4.02 24.26 20.67
C ARG A 902 -4.24 23.59 19.32
N THR A 903 -5.46 23.61 18.83
CA THR A 903 -5.79 23.13 17.48
C THR A 903 -5.12 24.01 16.42
N GLY A 904 -4.45 23.41 15.45
CA GLY A 904 -3.79 24.14 14.36
C GLY A 904 -4.77 24.70 13.32
N LEU A 905 -4.36 25.74 12.61
CA LEU A 905 -5.16 26.37 11.56
C LEU A 905 -5.44 25.44 10.36
N VAL A 906 -4.56 24.48 10.08
CA VAL A 906 -4.74 23.49 9.00
C VAL A 906 -5.96 22.61 9.21
N ALA A 907 -6.36 22.37 10.46
CA ALA A 907 -7.54 21.58 10.77
C ALA A 907 -8.84 22.31 10.37
N VAL A 908 -8.81 23.64 10.21
CA VAL A 908 -9.96 24.42 9.78
C VAL A 908 -10.23 24.15 8.30
N ARG A 909 -11.48 23.76 8.02
CA ARG A 909 -11.99 23.51 6.69
C ARG A 909 -11.61 24.65 5.73
N SER A 910 -11.19 24.30 4.52
CA SER A 910 -10.81 25.23 3.44
C SER A 910 -9.54 26.07 3.62
N ILE A 911 -8.86 26.01 4.77
CA ILE A 911 -7.59 26.72 4.98
C ILE A 911 -6.43 25.98 4.30
N GLY A 912 -6.24 24.71 4.63
CA GLY A 912 -5.10 23.94 4.11
C GLY A 912 -3.75 24.44 4.64
N GLU A 913 -2.66 23.79 4.24
CA GLU A 913 -1.32 24.05 4.80
C GLU A 913 -0.75 25.41 4.38
N ALA A 914 -0.73 25.70 3.08
CA ALA A 914 -0.12 26.93 2.55
C ALA A 914 -0.70 28.22 3.16
N LEU A 915 -2.03 28.31 3.28
CA LEU A 915 -2.67 29.49 3.86
C LEU A 915 -2.46 29.58 5.37
N ALA A 916 -2.47 28.44 6.08
CA ALA A 916 -2.19 28.42 7.51
C ALA A 916 -0.76 28.93 7.81
N ASP A 917 0.22 28.49 7.02
CA ASP A 917 1.60 28.99 7.10
C ASP A 917 1.69 30.48 6.76
N GLU A 918 0.94 30.95 5.77
CA GLU A 918 0.87 32.37 5.43
C GLU A 918 0.32 33.23 6.58
N ILE A 919 -0.80 32.81 7.20
CA ILE A 919 -1.38 33.51 8.35
C ILE A 919 -0.36 33.60 9.49
N VAL A 920 0.30 32.48 9.81
CA VAL A 920 1.32 32.42 10.86
C VAL A 920 2.53 33.31 10.54
N ARG A 921 3.00 33.31 9.28
CA ARG A 921 4.10 34.15 8.83
C ARG A 921 3.76 35.63 8.94
N VAL A 922 2.60 36.03 8.43
CA VAL A 922 2.14 37.42 8.46
C VAL A 922 1.98 37.91 9.89
N ARG A 923 1.45 37.08 10.80
CA ARG A 923 1.35 37.40 12.23
C ARG A 923 2.70 37.72 12.88
N GLN A 924 3.82 37.18 12.39
CA GLN A 924 5.15 37.50 12.94
C GLN A 924 5.52 38.99 12.77
N GLU A 925 4.87 39.72 11.86
CA GLU A 925 5.03 41.16 11.68
C GLU A 925 4.27 41.98 12.75
N GLY A 926 3.35 41.35 13.48
CA GLY A 926 2.51 41.92 14.53
C GLY A 926 1.18 41.20 14.65
N GLU A 927 0.60 41.14 15.85
CA GLU A 927 -0.73 40.55 16.07
C GLU A 927 -1.81 41.21 15.20
N PHE A 928 -2.83 40.45 14.85
CA PHE A 928 -3.96 40.97 14.08
C PHE A 928 -4.85 41.82 15.00
N GLY A 929 -4.98 43.11 14.67
CA GLY A 929 -5.75 44.04 15.50
C GLY A 929 -7.27 43.99 15.29
N GLY A 930 -7.76 43.22 14.32
CA GLY A 930 -9.19 43.11 13.99
C GLY A 930 -9.44 42.43 12.63
N LEU A 931 -10.71 42.18 12.31
CA LEU A 931 -11.10 41.49 11.06
C LEU A 931 -10.57 42.17 9.79
N ARG A 932 -10.63 43.50 9.72
CA ARG A 932 -10.10 44.27 8.58
C ARG A 932 -8.59 44.24 8.50
N ASP A 933 -7.88 44.10 9.61
CA ASP A 933 -6.42 43.98 9.61
C ASP A 933 -6.00 42.62 9.04
N LEU A 934 -6.66 41.55 9.49
CA LEU A 934 -6.45 40.21 8.96
C LEU A 934 -6.70 40.15 7.44
N ALA A 935 -7.87 40.60 6.97
CA ALA A 935 -8.23 40.55 5.55
C ALA A 935 -7.33 41.42 4.64
N ARG A 936 -6.74 42.51 5.18
CA ARG A 936 -5.79 43.33 4.41
C ARG A 936 -4.39 42.74 4.37
N ARG A 937 -3.98 41.98 5.39
CA ARG A 937 -2.64 41.41 5.47
C ARG A 937 -2.56 40.00 4.87
N VAL A 938 -3.69 39.30 4.79
CA VAL A 938 -3.81 37.95 4.22
C VAL A 938 -5.00 37.93 3.25
N ASP A 939 -4.77 37.53 2.01
CA ASP A 939 -5.81 37.47 0.98
C ASP A 939 -6.71 36.24 1.23
N LEU A 940 -7.90 36.48 1.81
CA LEU A 940 -8.83 35.44 2.23
C LEU A 940 -10.11 35.46 1.41
N THR A 941 -10.51 34.31 0.88
CA THR A 941 -11.81 34.14 0.23
C THR A 941 -12.96 34.12 1.25
N THR A 942 -14.18 34.40 0.80
CA THR A 942 -15.38 34.35 1.67
C THR A 942 -15.49 33.03 2.42
N GLY A 943 -15.31 31.90 1.74
CA GLY A 943 -15.42 30.57 2.36
C GLY A 943 -14.35 30.31 3.43
N GLN A 944 -13.16 30.89 3.30
CA GLN A 944 -12.09 30.76 4.29
C GLN A 944 -12.37 31.60 5.53
N ILE A 945 -12.86 32.83 5.36
CA ILE A 945 -13.28 33.69 6.48
C ILE A 945 -14.48 33.05 7.21
N GLU A 946 -15.46 32.55 6.47
CA GLU A 946 -16.60 31.82 7.04
C GLU A 946 -16.14 30.60 7.85
N ALA A 947 -15.15 29.86 7.36
CA ALA A 947 -14.62 28.70 8.08
C ALA A 947 -13.88 29.08 9.36
N LEU A 948 -13.02 30.11 9.33
CA LEU A 948 -12.34 30.64 10.51
C LEU A 948 -13.35 31.17 11.54
N ALA A 949 -14.34 31.94 11.10
CA ALA A 949 -15.40 32.47 11.94
C ALA A 949 -16.23 31.34 12.57
N THR A 950 -16.64 30.34 11.78
CA THR A 950 -17.43 29.20 12.24
C THR A 950 -16.66 28.39 13.28
N GLY A 951 -15.36 28.19 13.10
CA GLY A 951 -14.49 27.48 14.05
C GLY A 951 -14.08 28.28 15.29
N GLY A 952 -14.53 29.53 15.43
CA GLY A 952 -14.15 30.41 16.55
C GLY A 952 -12.72 30.97 16.47
N ALA A 953 -12.04 30.83 15.34
CA ALA A 953 -10.63 31.22 15.20
C ALA A 953 -10.37 32.72 15.21
N LEU A 954 -11.42 33.54 15.20
CA LEU A 954 -11.36 35.00 15.11
C LEU A 954 -11.77 35.69 16.43
N GLU A 955 -11.95 34.91 17.51
CA GLU A 955 -12.43 35.44 18.79
C GLU A 955 -11.44 36.43 19.43
N SER A 956 -10.13 36.21 19.28
CA SER A 956 -9.10 37.16 19.70
C SER A 956 -9.15 38.52 18.99
N LEU A 957 -9.93 38.66 17.92
CA LEU A 957 -10.16 39.92 17.21
C LEU A 957 -11.33 40.73 17.80
N GLY A 958 -11.91 40.28 18.91
CA GLY A 958 -12.96 40.98 19.64
C GLY A 958 -14.36 40.86 19.03
N VAL A 959 -14.60 39.82 18.22
CA VAL A 959 -15.87 39.59 17.52
C VAL A 959 -16.45 38.20 17.79
N GLY A 960 -17.78 38.11 17.87
CA GLY A 960 -18.46 36.82 17.95
C GLY A 960 -18.53 36.09 16.60
N ARG A 961 -18.74 34.77 16.62
CA ARG A 961 -18.80 33.94 15.38
C ARG A 961 -19.81 34.44 14.36
N ARG A 962 -21.02 34.81 14.80
CA ARG A 962 -22.08 35.31 13.91
C ARG A 962 -21.75 36.69 13.33
N GLU A 963 -21.07 37.54 14.09
CA GLU A 963 -20.61 38.85 13.63
C GLU A 963 -19.52 38.68 12.58
N ALA A 964 -18.55 37.80 12.83
CA ALA A 964 -17.50 37.48 11.86
C ALA A 964 -18.05 36.81 10.58
N LEU A 965 -19.04 35.91 10.71
CA LEU A 965 -19.74 35.31 9.57
C LEU A 965 -20.49 36.35 8.73
N TRP A 966 -21.17 37.29 9.38
CA TRP A 966 -21.83 38.41 8.69
C TRP A 966 -20.82 39.23 7.87
N ALA A 967 -19.68 39.53 8.46
CA ALA A 967 -18.63 40.35 7.84
C ALA A 967 -17.88 39.64 6.69
N ALA A 968 -17.94 38.30 6.60
CA ALA A 968 -17.09 37.51 5.70
C ALA A 968 -17.21 37.91 4.22
N GLY A 969 -18.42 38.15 3.72
CA GLY A 969 -18.65 38.54 2.32
C GLY A 969 -18.07 39.92 1.97
N ALA A 970 -18.15 40.88 2.91
CA ALA A 970 -17.59 42.22 2.73
C ALA A 970 -16.06 42.24 2.89
N LEU A 971 -15.53 41.44 3.81
CA LEU A 971 -14.09 41.33 4.06
C LEU A 971 -13.35 40.61 2.94
N ALA A 972 -13.98 39.66 2.26
CA ALA A 972 -13.38 38.99 1.09
C ALA A 972 -13.18 39.91 -0.13
N GLN A 973 -13.70 41.15 -0.06
CA GLN A 973 -13.42 42.21 -1.04
C GLN A 973 -12.25 43.10 -0.61
N GLU A 974 -11.78 42.97 0.64
CA GLU A 974 -10.56 43.59 1.12
C GLU A 974 -9.37 42.66 0.85
N GLY A 975 -8.23 43.27 0.56
CA GLY A 975 -6.96 42.59 0.36
C GLY A 975 -5.81 43.58 0.48
N PRO A 976 -4.55 43.14 0.33
CA PRO A 976 -3.36 43.99 0.48
C PRO A 976 -3.35 45.26 -0.39
N GLY A 977 -4.07 45.26 -1.51
CA GLY A 977 -4.22 46.42 -2.41
C GLY A 977 -5.40 47.35 -2.10
N THR A 978 -6.19 47.11 -1.06
CA THR A 978 -7.44 47.84 -0.78
C THR A 978 -7.21 49.03 0.15
N LEU A 979 -7.76 50.20 -0.20
CA LEU A 979 -7.68 51.39 0.64
C LEU A 979 -8.52 51.21 1.93
N PRO A 980 -8.01 51.66 3.11
CA PRO A 980 -8.75 51.55 4.36
C PRO A 980 -10.13 52.23 4.31
N GLY A 981 -11.17 51.54 4.79
CA GLY A 981 -12.52 52.10 4.95
C GLY A 981 -13.42 52.08 3.70
N VAL A 982 -12.99 51.46 2.60
CA VAL A 982 -13.78 51.39 1.35
C VAL A 982 -14.88 50.33 1.40
N SER A 983 -14.66 49.21 2.09
CA SER A 983 -15.66 48.14 2.18
C SER A 983 -16.74 48.47 3.22
N VAL A 984 -17.99 48.44 2.76
CA VAL A 984 -19.21 48.67 3.54
C VAL A 984 -19.82 47.33 3.97
N GLY A 985 -20.50 47.30 5.13
CA GLY A 985 -21.19 46.10 5.62
C GLY A 985 -20.36 45.14 6.48
N VAL A 986 -19.15 45.54 6.90
CA VAL A 986 -18.32 44.76 7.83
C VAL A 986 -18.85 44.80 9.27
N GLU A 987 -19.50 45.90 9.67
CA GLU A 987 -20.12 46.00 10.99
C GLU A 987 -21.45 45.22 11.00
N ALA A 988 -21.52 44.22 11.86
CA ALA A 988 -22.73 43.43 12.06
C ALA A 988 -23.74 44.21 12.93
N PRO A 989 -25.04 44.12 12.66
CA PRO A 989 -26.06 44.52 13.63
C PRO A 989 -25.97 43.64 14.89
N THR A 990 -26.66 43.99 15.97
CA THR A 990 -26.74 43.11 17.15
C THR A 990 -27.37 41.76 16.77
N LEU A 991 -26.57 40.70 16.80
CA LEU A 991 -27.00 39.34 16.50
C LEU A 991 -27.18 38.54 17.81
N PRO A 992 -28.13 37.60 17.88
CA PRO A 992 -28.26 36.73 19.04
C PRO A 992 -27.00 35.87 19.23
N GLY A 993 -26.65 35.54 20.47
CA GLY A 993 -25.57 34.58 20.78
C GLY A 993 -25.89 33.16 20.31
N MET A 994 -24.86 32.32 20.21
CA MET A 994 -25.00 30.88 19.91
C MET A 994 -25.10 30.08 21.22
N SER A 995 -26.06 29.16 21.28
CA SER A 995 -26.14 28.15 22.33
C SER A 995 -24.96 27.18 22.27
N ALA A 996 -24.68 26.45 23.36
CA ALA A 996 -23.58 25.48 23.42
C ALA A 996 -23.66 24.41 22.30
N VAL A 997 -24.86 23.88 22.02
CA VAL A 997 -25.07 22.91 20.93
C VAL A 997 -24.73 23.53 19.57
N GLU A 998 -25.15 24.77 19.31
CA GLU A 998 -24.84 25.46 18.05
C GLU A 998 -23.32 25.68 17.89
N GLN A 999 -22.62 26.00 18.98
CA GLN A 999 -21.16 26.15 18.96
C GLN A 999 -20.46 24.82 18.66
N ASP A 1000 -20.90 23.71 19.27
CA ASP A 1000 -20.35 22.37 19.01
C ASP A 1000 -20.60 21.90 17.57
N VAL A 1001 -21.79 22.18 17.02
CA VAL A 1001 -22.10 21.89 15.61
C VAL A 1001 -21.16 22.68 14.71
N ALA A 1002 -20.91 23.95 15.03
CA ALA A 1002 -20.00 24.81 14.28
C ALA A 1002 -18.54 24.32 14.39
N ASP A 1003 -18.10 23.92 15.58
CA ASP A 1003 -16.75 23.36 15.81
C ASP A 1003 -16.53 22.08 14.99
N VAL A 1004 -17.45 21.11 15.08
CA VAL A 1004 -17.34 19.86 14.31
C VAL A 1004 -17.45 20.09 12.80
N TRP A 1005 -18.24 21.06 12.35
CA TRP A 1005 -18.27 21.41 10.94
C TRP A 1005 -16.96 22.05 10.45
N ALA A 1006 -16.34 22.89 11.28
CA ALA A 1006 -15.14 23.64 10.94
C ALA A 1006 -13.87 22.79 11.05
N THR A 1007 -13.68 22.05 12.14
CA THR A 1007 -12.44 21.33 12.47
C THR A 1007 -12.61 19.82 12.60
N GLY A 1008 -13.85 19.33 12.64
CA GLY A 1008 -14.15 17.93 12.95
C GLY A 1008 -14.03 17.56 14.42
N VAL A 1009 -13.77 18.54 15.31
CA VAL A 1009 -13.56 18.35 16.74
C VAL A 1009 -14.38 19.36 17.54
N SER A 1010 -15.19 18.91 18.51
CA SER A 1010 -15.71 19.72 19.61
C SER A 1010 -14.74 19.65 20.80
N PRO A 1011 -14.05 20.76 21.15
CA PRO A 1011 -13.02 20.73 22.19
C PRO A 1011 -13.57 20.67 23.62
N GLU A 1012 -14.78 21.16 23.87
CA GLU A 1012 -15.34 21.32 25.22
C GLU A 1012 -16.35 20.23 25.59
N SER A 1013 -17.07 19.67 24.62
CA SER A 1013 -18.13 18.68 24.89
C SER A 1013 -17.95 17.42 24.05
N PHE A 1014 -18.81 16.42 24.28
CA PHE A 1014 -18.91 15.25 23.41
C PHE A 1014 -20.38 15.11 22.96
N PRO A 1015 -20.68 14.70 21.71
CA PRO A 1015 -22.05 14.74 21.16
C PRO A 1015 -23.14 14.07 22.02
N THR A 1016 -22.81 13.03 22.78
CA THR A 1016 -23.75 12.30 23.64
C THR A 1016 -24.14 13.07 24.91
N GLN A 1017 -23.34 14.03 25.37
CA GLN A 1017 -23.63 14.81 26.57
C GLN A 1017 -24.94 15.59 26.44
N HIS A 1018 -25.21 16.12 25.23
CA HIS A 1018 -26.46 16.84 24.90
C HIS A 1018 -27.72 15.95 24.97
N LEU A 1019 -27.54 14.63 24.97
CA LEU A 1019 -28.62 13.65 25.06
C LEU A 1019 -28.64 12.91 26.40
N ARG A 1020 -27.65 13.14 27.28
CA ARG A 1020 -27.39 12.31 28.46
C ARG A 1020 -28.58 12.24 29.41
N GLU A 1021 -29.24 13.36 29.67
CA GLU A 1021 -30.43 13.40 30.54
C GLU A 1021 -31.60 12.56 29.98
N GLY A 1022 -31.79 12.59 28.66
CA GLY A 1022 -32.80 11.77 27.98
C GLY A 1022 -32.45 10.28 27.98
N LEU A 1023 -31.17 9.96 27.72
CA LEU A 1023 -30.64 8.60 27.74
C LEU A 1023 -30.74 7.97 29.15
N ALA A 1024 -30.38 8.72 30.19
CA ALA A 1024 -30.46 8.27 31.58
C ALA A 1024 -31.92 7.99 32.00
N ARG A 1025 -32.87 8.86 31.63
CA ARG A 1025 -34.30 8.62 31.87
C ARG A 1025 -34.83 7.38 31.14
N ALA A 1026 -34.24 7.04 29.99
CA ALA A 1026 -34.56 5.82 29.24
C ALA A 1026 -33.83 4.56 29.74
N GLY A 1027 -33.05 4.66 30.83
CA GLY A 1027 -32.27 3.56 31.38
C GLY A 1027 -31.06 3.14 30.52
N VAL A 1028 -30.57 4.04 29.67
CA VAL A 1028 -29.37 3.83 28.85
C VAL A 1028 -28.15 4.28 29.66
N LEU A 1029 -27.23 3.35 29.90
CA LEU A 1029 -26.03 3.54 30.72
C LEU A 1029 -24.93 4.29 29.96
N THR A 1030 -24.01 4.91 30.71
CA THR A 1030 -22.72 5.35 30.15
C THR A 1030 -21.80 4.16 29.90
N VAL A 1031 -20.77 4.34 29.09
CA VAL A 1031 -19.75 3.29 28.90
C VAL A 1031 -19.04 2.96 30.22
N GLN A 1032 -18.73 3.96 31.04
CA GLN A 1032 -18.15 3.76 32.36
C GLN A 1032 -19.06 2.93 33.28
N ASP A 1033 -20.36 3.22 33.37
CA ASP A 1033 -21.30 2.47 34.22
C ASP A 1033 -21.36 0.98 33.84
N VAL A 1034 -21.21 0.65 32.55
CA VAL A 1034 -21.21 -0.74 32.06
C VAL A 1034 -20.05 -1.55 32.65
N THR A 1035 -18.92 -0.90 32.94
CA THR A 1035 -17.77 -1.55 33.60
C THR A 1035 -18.03 -1.92 35.06
N GLU A 1036 -19.07 -1.37 35.68
CA GLU A 1036 -19.48 -1.73 37.04
C GLU A 1036 -20.57 -2.79 37.06
N VAL A 1037 -21.23 -3.03 35.92
CA VAL A 1037 -22.32 -4.00 35.80
C VAL A 1037 -21.81 -5.45 35.86
N GLU A 1038 -22.55 -6.31 36.55
CA GLU A 1038 -22.27 -7.76 36.65
C GLU A 1038 -22.27 -8.48 35.29
N HIS A 1039 -21.38 -9.46 35.16
CA HIS A 1039 -21.31 -10.33 33.99
C HIS A 1039 -22.66 -11.01 33.70
N GLY A 1040 -23.05 -11.07 32.42
CA GLY A 1040 -24.27 -11.73 31.98
C GLY A 1040 -25.54 -10.89 32.11
N ARG A 1041 -25.48 -9.70 32.72
CA ARG A 1041 -26.63 -8.79 32.83
C ARG A 1041 -26.93 -8.11 31.49
N ARG A 1042 -28.21 -7.88 31.22
CA ARG A 1042 -28.67 -7.12 30.05
C ARG A 1042 -28.72 -5.64 30.34
N VAL A 1043 -28.13 -4.84 29.47
CA VAL A 1043 -28.07 -3.38 29.56
C VAL A 1043 -28.33 -2.73 28.21
N ALA A 1044 -28.61 -1.43 28.21
CA ALA A 1044 -28.64 -0.59 27.02
C ALA A 1044 -27.55 0.47 27.13
N VAL A 1045 -26.81 0.68 26.05
CA VAL A 1045 -25.71 1.65 25.97
C VAL A 1045 -25.88 2.47 24.70
N GLY A 1046 -25.71 3.79 24.79
CA GLY A 1046 -25.91 4.71 23.68
C GLY A 1046 -24.65 5.51 23.39
N GLY A 1047 -24.25 5.59 22.13
CA GLY A 1047 -23.08 6.38 21.77
C GLY A 1047 -22.85 6.52 20.26
N VAL A 1048 -21.80 7.26 19.93
CA VAL A 1048 -21.28 7.47 18.58
C VAL A 1048 -20.59 6.18 18.13
N VAL A 1049 -20.84 5.74 16.90
CA VAL A 1049 -20.12 4.58 16.35
C VAL A 1049 -18.78 5.07 15.82
N THR A 1050 -17.68 4.59 16.41
CA THR A 1050 -16.33 4.96 15.94
C THR A 1050 -15.85 4.03 14.84
N HIS A 1051 -16.10 2.73 14.98
CA HIS A 1051 -15.58 1.69 14.07
C HIS A 1051 -16.58 0.58 13.79
N ARG A 1052 -16.47 -0.01 12.59
CA ARG A 1052 -17.13 -1.26 12.20
C ARG A 1052 -16.13 -2.22 11.57
N GLN A 1053 -15.96 -3.41 12.14
CA GLN A 1053 -14.98 -4.38 11.67
C GLN A 1053 -15.60 -5.76 11.51
N ARG A 1054 -15.28 -6.44 10.40
CA ARG A 1054 -15.64 -7.85 10.18
C ARG A 1054 -14.39 -8.64 9.77
N PRO A 1055 -13.59 -9.10 10.74
CA PRO A 1055 -12.41 -9.92 10.45
C PRO A 1055 -12.81 -11.23 9.78
N GLY A 1056 -12.07 -11.65 8.74
CA GLY A 1056 -12.31 -12.94 8.07
C GLY A 1056 -12.16 -14.15 8.99
N THR A 1057 -11.37 -14.01 10.06
CA THR A 1057 -11.14 -15.05 11.08
C THR A 1057 -12.32 -15.23 12.04
N ALA A 1058 -13.29 -14.32 12.05
CA ALA A 1058 -14.36 -14.28 13.05
C ALA A 1058 -15.68 -14.91 12.57
N GLY A 1059 -15.66 -15.76 11.53
CA GLY A 1059 -16.85 -16.52 11.09
C GLY A 1059 -18.06 -15.66 10.71
N GLY A 1060 -17.84 -14.41 10.26
CA GLY A 1060 -18.90 -13.47 9.89
C GLY A 1060 -19.41 -12.56 11.03
N VAL A 1061 -18.91 -12.71 12.26
CA VAL A 1061 -19.19 -11.79 13.37
C VAL A 1061 -18.67 -10.39 13.03
N THR A 1062 -19.47 -9.37 13.34
CA THR A 1062 -19.10 -7.97 13.15
C THR A 1062 -18.90 -7.30 14.51
N PHE A 1063 -17.81 -6.58 14.68
CA PHE A 1063 -17.50 -5.81 15.88
C PHE A 1063 -17.79 -4.34 15.62
N LEU A 1064 -18.48 -3.69 16.55
CA LEU A 1064 -18.71 -2.24 16.57
C LEU A 1064 -18.02 -1.67 17.79
N SER A 1065 -17.51 -0.44 17.68
CA SER A 1065 -17.04 0.32 18.84
C SER A 1065 -17.96 1.53 19.00
N VAL A 1066 -18.57 1.64 20.19
CA VAL A 1066 -19.48 2.72 20.56
C VAL A 1066 -18.79 3.60 21.58
N GLU A 1067 -18.67 4.89 21.31
CA GLU A 1067 -18.02 5.88 22.16
C GLU A 1067 -19.05 6.86 22.72
N ASP A 1068 -18.93 7.16 24.00
CA ASP A 1068 -19.60 8.28 24.65
C ASP A 1068 -18.58 9.16 25.38
N GLU A 1069 -19.05 10.15 26.15
CA GLU A 1069 -18.16 11.07 26.88
C GLU A 1069 -17.30 10.41 27.96
N THR A 1070 -17.62 9.17 28.34
CA THR A 1070 -16.95 8.44 29.43
C THR A 1070 -15.95 7.41 28.91
N GLY A 1071 -16.10 6.93 27.68
CA GLY A 1071 -15.15 5.98 27.09
C GLY A 1071 -15.67 5.26 25.86
N ILE A 1072 -14.97 4.18 25.49
CA ILE A 1072 -15.26 3.35 24.31
C ILE A 1072 -15.65 1.94 24.75
N LEU A 1073 -16.77 1.44 24.24
CA LEU A 1073 -17.28 0.10 24.48
C LEU A 1073 -17.25 -0.74 23.20
N ASN A 1074 -16.74 -1.96 23.34
CA ASN A 1074 -16.73 -2.95 22.27
C ASN A 1074 -18.04 -3.73 22.23
N VAL A 1075 -18.63 -3.81 21.04
CA VAL A 1075 -19.92 -4.44 20.80
C VAL A 1075 -19.76 -5.58 19.79
N ILE A 1076 -20.25 -6.76 20.14
CA ILE A 1076 -20.19 -7.97 19.31
C ILE A 1076 -21.54 -8.20 18.64
N CYS A 1077 -21.58 -8.20 17.31
CA CYS A 1077 -22.78 -8.43 16.52
C CYS A 1077 -22.68 -9.77 15.77
N SER A 1078 -23.57 -10.70 16.09
CA SER A 1078 -23.67 -11.97 15.35
C SER A 1078 -24.12 -11.75 13.89
N PRO A 1079 -23.82 -12.68 12.97
CA PRO A 1079 -24.27 -12.58 11.58
C PRO A 1079 -25.79 -12.43 11.46
N GLY A 1080 -26.55 -13.15 12.30
CA GLY A 1080 -28.02 -13.08 12.33
C GLY A 1080 -28.53 -11.72 12.79
N LEU A 1081 -27.94 -11.14 13.84
CA LEU A 1081 -28.27 -9.78 14.31
C LEU A 1081 -27.96 -8.75 13.23
N TRP A 1082 -26.78 -8.83 12.62
CA TRP A 1082 -26.35 -7.90 11.57
C TRP A 1082 -27.33 -7.91 10.40
N LYS A 1083 -27.73 -9.10 9.93
CA LYS A 1083 -28.72 -9.24 8.85
C LYS A 1083 -30.07 -8.65 9.24
N ARG A 1084 -30.54 -8.90 10.47
CA ARG A 1084 -31.83 -8.40 10.98
C ARG A 1084 -31.88 -6.87 11.07
N PHE A 1085 -30.79 -6.23 11.49
CA PHE A 1085 -30.70 -4.78 11.68
C PHE A 1085 -29.84 -4.08 10.64
N ARG A 1086 -29.66 -4.67 9.44
CA ARG A 1086 -28.69 -4.23 8.40
C ARG A 1086 -28.73 -2.72 8.10
N PRO A 1087 -29.89 -2.05 7.96
CA PRO A 1087 -29.94 -0.60 7.71
C PRO A 1087 -29.26 0.20 8.83
N VAL A 1088 -29.67 -0.02 10.09
CA VAL A 1088 -29.13 0.69 11.25
C VAL A 1088 -27.66 0.31 11.48
N ALA A 1089 -27.36 -0.98 11.46
CA ALA A 1089 -26.03 -1.52 11.70
C ALA A 1089 -24.99 -0.96 10.71
N ARG A 1090 -25.38 -0.74 9.45
CA ARG A 1090 -24.49 -0.26 8.39
C ARG A 1090 -24.33 1.26 8.36
N SER A 1091 -25.39 2.04 8.54
CA SER A 1091 -25.37 3.49 8.21
C SER A 1091 -25.55 4.45 9.37
N ALA A 1092 -25.93 3.99 10.58
CA ALA A 1092 -26.20 4.90 11.68
C ALA A 1092 -24.89 5.46 12.28
N ALA A 1093 -24.70 6.78 12.31
CA ALA A 1093 -23.52 7.41 12.92
C ALA A 1093 -23.48 7.25 14.45
N ALA A 1094 -24.64 7.05 15.08
CA ALA A 1094 -24.78 6.75 16.49
C ALA A 1094 -25.92 5.76 16.70
N MET A 1095 -25.83 4.98 17.77
CA MET A 1095 -26.83 3.96 18.07
C MET A 1095 -26.98 3.71 19.57
N VAL A 1096 -28.18 3.23 19.93
CA VAL A 1096 -28.43 2.57 21.20
C VAL A 1096 -28.36 1.06 20.95
N VAL A 1097 -27.45 0.41 21.66
CA VAL A 1097 -27.24 -1.04 21.63
C VAL A 1097 -27.78 -1.63 22.92
N ARG A 1098 -28.74 -2.55 22.82
CA ARG A 1098 -29.14 -3.40 23.94
C ARG A 1098 -28.48 -4.75 23.78
N GLY A 1099 -27.84 -5.23 24.85
CA GLY A 1099 -27.07 -6.46 24.81
C GLY A 1099 -26.76 -7.01 26.20
N ARG A 1100 -26.04 -8.12 26.21
CA ARG A 1100 -25.56 -8.78 27.43
C ARG A 1100 -24.10 -8.39 27.68
N VAL A 1101 -23.77 -7.96 28.89
CA VAL A 1101 -22.40 -7.64 29.30
C VAL A 1101 -21.60 -8.93 29.40
N GLU A 1102 -20.46 -8.98 28.73
CA GLU A 1102 -19.48 -10.05 28.79
C GLU A 1102 -18.19 -9.49 29.40
N ARG A 1103 -17.64 -10.19 30.40
CA ARG A 1103 -16.44 -9.77 31.12
C ARG A 1103 -15.55 -10.99 31.30
N ALA A 1104 -14.34 -10.91 30.78
CA ALA A 1104 -13.35 -11.96 30.87
C ALA A 1104 -11.98 -11.30 31.03
N ASP A 1105 -11.23 -11.71 32.07
CA ASP A 1105 -9.84 -11.31 32.30
C ASP A 1105 -9.59 -9.79 32.19
N GLY A 1106 -10.50 -8.97 32.75
CA GLY A 1106 -10.37 -7.50 32.73
C GLY A 1106 -10.91 -6.80 31.47
N ALA A 1107 -11.24 -7.52 30.40
CA ALA A 1107 -11.87 -6.94 29.21
C ALA A 1107 -13.42 -6.97 29.32
N THR A 1108 -14.07 -5.85 28.98
CA THR A 1108 -15.54 -5.73 28.95
C THR A 1108 -16.05 -5.57 27.51
N ASN A 1109 -16.97 -6.44 27.10
CA ASN A 1109 -17.65 -6.40 25.81
C ASN A 1109 -19.17 -6.41 26.00
N LEU A 1110 -19.90 -5.98 24.98
CA LEU A 1110 -21.36 -6.06 24.92
C LEU A 1110 -21.80 -6.94 23.75
N VAL A 1111 -22.38 -8.10 24.04
CA VAL A 1111 -22.97 -8.97 23.02
C VAL A 1111 -24.33 -8.40 22.63
N ALA A 1112 -24.43 -7.85 21.43
CA ALA A 1112 -25.62 -7.13 20.99
C ALA A 1112 -26.79 -8.08 20.70
N GLU A 1113 -27.97 -7.71 21.21
CA GLU A 1113 -29.25 -8.39 20.96
C GLU A 1113 -30.21 -7.50 20.15
N HIS A 1114 -30.02 -6.18 20.18
CA HIS A 1114 -30.85 -5.20 19.47
C HIS A 1114 -30.07 -3.91 19.16
N LEU A 1115 -30.31 -3.34 17.97
CA LEU A 1115 -29.70 -2.08 17.51
C LEU A 1115 -30.79 -1.06 17.14
N ALA A 1116 -30.70 0.15 17.67
CA ALA A 1116 -31.57 1.27 17.32
C ALA A 1116 -30.73 2.50 16.94
N ALA A 1117 -31.14 3.23 15.89
CA ALA A 1117 -30.44 4.45 15.50
C ALA A 1117 -30.64 5.55 16.55
N LEU A 1118 -29.56 6.27 16.89
CA LEU A 1118 -29.58 7.45 17.74
C LEU A 1118 -29.36 8.67 16.85
N ARG A 1119 -30.27 9.65 16.90
CA ARG A 1119 -30.10 10.92 16.19
C ARG A 1119 -29.29 11.86 17.05
N LEU A 1120 -28.12 12.26 16.57
CA LEU A 1120 -27.27 13.23 17.25
C LEU A 1120 -27.61 14.66 16.79
N PRO A 1121 -27.57 15.65 17.70
CA PRO A 1121 -27.60 17.06 17.33
C PRO A 1121 -26.35 17.46 16.53
N VAL A 1122 -25.20 16.88 16.90
CA VAL A 1122 -23.90 17.11 16.27
C VAL A 1122 -23.58 15.94 15.35
N ALA A 1123 -23.31 16.21 14.07
CA ALA A 1123 -22.97 15.17 13.10
C ALA A 1123 -21.66 14.48 13.48
N SER A 1124 -21.58 13.17 13.25
CA SER A 1124 -20.36 12.38 13.47
C SER A 1124 -20.16 11.38 12.33
N THR A 1125 -18.92 10.94 12.13
CA THR A 1125 -18.54 9.98 11.10
C THR A 1125 -17.82 8.79 11.70
N SER A 1126 -18.05 7.61 11.13
CA SER A 1126 -17.45 6.35 11.57
C SER A 1126 -16.42 5.84 10.57
N ARG A 1127 -15.38 5.16 11.07
CA ARG A 1127 -14.42 4.42 10.25
C ARG A 1127 -14.93 3.00 10.00
N ASP A 1128 -15.49 2.77 8.82
CA ASP A 1128 -16.17 1.51 8.49
C ASP A 1128 -15.34 0.56 7.62
N PHE A 1129 -15.22 -0.70 8.04
CA PHE A 1129 -14.64 -1.83 7.31
C PHE A 1129 -13.20 -1.60 6.82
N ARG A 1130 -12.41 -0.83 7.59
CA ARG A 1130 -11.01 -0.52 7.28
C ARG A 1130 -10.05 -1.63 7.67
#